data_AF-A0A2E8AXI6-F1
#
_entry.id   AF-A0A2E8AXI6-F1
#
_cell.length_a   1.000
_cell.length_b   1.000
_cell.length_c   1.000
_cell.angle_alpha   90.00
_cell.angle_beta   90.00
_cell.angle_gamma   90.00
#
_symmetry.space_group_name_H-M   'P 1'
#
loop_
_entity.id
_entity.type
_entity.pdbx_description
1 polymer ?
#
loop_
_entity_poly.entity_id
_entity_poly.type
_entity_poly.pdbx_seq_one_letter_code
_entity_poly.pdbx_strand_id
1 'polypeptide(L)'
;MSAQPFLFPSDLAIRLLTGVLTLLLLIARPGPPVIQAGPLDEVGYTDLLNLLGASTPTGAGVPVSQIEVGSPNSADSEFNSKVITRIPGGTSTASHATQVGWNFYGNTLSMAPGIDVIQSWNANHWMTSGFLRISTFGEPVTETQAIENHSWVIEDGSDSAAIEILQRLDYVVNRDNVLVVAAQNNGETSPIPETLSQLYNGLTVGVTSGTHSHGQTYLDGSGRSKPEIVAPQLFTSYATPMVSAAGALLIEHATNTAGISSATNTEVIKAILMAGATKEEFSSWSRSTSQPFDTQFGSGELNVFRSYHILDAGQQSASNSSLVDPQGWDFATTSSNSFYFFEIPEDQAASEFSAILTWNRNIENGSLFPGGFTPEFNGLENLDLKLYHAGGLIPGSMIDSSESSVDNAEHIYLNDSLDMGSLLEPGQYALEVVAPSTGVDYGLAWLADFQEVHQWAASTASAAWETNLNWSVAGVPAEDWFATLDNTTFVDGQKAVINTDSTVYKVRVSGSVGRMTLDLPTGTTLSSTSDVEIRAGGAITGGGVLAGNLQNESLHAVSAVETLTVTDQAQIAGTWIVVDDSYSQVRGTTTGSFDLLTAGNITGSFSNLAGAGISSHLGNGYFLETLTPSLTAMAFAVDILAALEGDANGDKKVEISDYMILVDHFDPGTPDPSHVWTQGNFNDDLVIDLSDYNLLAQNFDPTGYAAAFGDTAHEISFVPEPGSASFTLIAILFFSLGSTGTRCRH
;
A
#
# COMPACT_ATOMS: atom_id res chain seq x y z
N MET A 1 5.93 -88.76 15.10
CA MET A 1 5.17 -87.79 15.92
C MET A 1 5.13 -86.49 15.13
N SER A 2 4.11 -86.28 14.29
CA SER A 2 2.86 -85.55 14.61
C SER A 2 3.11 -84.06 14.84
N ALA A 3 2.32 -83.08 14.40
CA ALA A 3 1.28 -82.93 13.39
C ALA A 3 0.93 -81.43 13.43
N GLN A 4 0.92 -80.75 12.28
CA GLN A 4 -0.01 -79.67 11.85
C GLN A 4 -0.25 -78.38 12.73
N PRO A 5 -0.79 -77.29 12.14
CA PRO A 5 -0.38 -75.88 12.29
C PRO A 5 -1.42 -75.00 13.01
N PHE A 6 -1.15 -73.71 13.30
CA PHE A 6 -2.23 -72.70 13.47
C PHE A 6 -1.75 -71.23 13.29
N LEU A 7 -2.38 -70.58 12.30
CA LEU A 7 -2.87 -69.19 12.15
C LEU A 7 -2.14 -67.98 12.77
N PHE A 8 -1.87 -67.00 11.90
CA PHE A 8 -1.67 -65.57 12.22
C PHE A 8 -2.90 -64.96 12.90
N PRO A 9 -2.71 -63.92 13.74
CA PRO A 9 -3.65 -62.80 13.78
C PRO A 9 -2.96 -61.46 13.57
N SER A 10 -3.32 -60.86 12.44
CA SER A 10 -3.40 -59.43 12.17
C SER A 10 -4.36 -58.77 13.16
N ASP A 11 -3.88 -58.03 14.17
CA ASP A 11 -4.81 -57.20 14.97
C ASP A 11 -4.18 -55.98 15.68
N LEU A 12 -2.87 -55.71 15.50
CA LEU A 12 -2.23 -54.51 16.08
C LEU A 12 -1.94 -53.40 15.06
N ALA A 13 -1.96 -53.70 13.75
CA ALA A 13 -1.77 -52.72 12.68
C ALA A 13 -3.09 -52.05 12.21
N ILE A 14 -4.26 -52.60 12.56
CA ILE A 14 -5.57 -52.08 12.12
C ILE A 14 -6.19 -51.10 13.14
N ARG A 15 -5.75 -51.12 14.41
CA ARG A 15 -6.27 -50.20 15.45
C ARG A 15 -5.56 -48.85 15.53
N LEU A 16 -4.42 -48.67 14.86
CA LEU A 16 -3.77 -47.37 14.67
C LEU A 16 -4.20 -46.65 13.37
N LEU A 17 -4.84 -47.36 12.43
CA LEU A 17 -5.33 -46.78 11.17
C LEU A 17 -6.79 -46.30 11.22
N THR A 18 -7.57 -46.71 12.23
CA THR A 18 -9.00 -46.34 12.38
C THR A 18 -9.26 -45.16 13.34
N GLY A 19 -8.30 -44.80 14.19
CA GLY A 19 -8.39 -43.62 15.06
C GLY A 19 -8.10 -42.29 14.36
N VAL A 20 -7.22 -42.30 13.34
CA VAL A 20 -6.86 -41.09 12.57
C VAL A 20 -7.86 -40.80 11.45
N LEU A 21 -8.55 -41.83 10.93
CA LEU A 21 -9.53 -41.65 9.86
C LEU A 21 -10.90 -41.13 10.35
N THR A 22 -11.20 -41.25 11.64
CA THR A 22 -12.48 -40.77 12.20
C THR A 22 -12.40 -39.33 12.73
N LEU A 23 -11.19 -38.80 12.93
CA LEU A 23 -10.98 -37.37 13.24
C LEU A 23 -10.86 -36.50 11.96
N LEU A 24 -10.57 -37.11 10.80
CA LEU A 24 -10.54 -36.42 9.52
C LEU A 24 -11.92 -36.31 8.81
N LEU A 25 -12.94 -37.04 9.28
CA LEU A 25 -14.26 -37.09 8.63
C LEU A 25 -15.35 -36.29 9.36
N LEU A 26 -15.01 -35.52 10.39
CA LEU A 26 -15.95 -34.60 11.08
C LEU A 26 -15.65 -33.10 10.88
N ILE A 27 -14.71 -32.74 10.01
CA ILE A 27 -14.42 -31.34 9.62
C ILE A 27 -14.78 -31.07 8.14
N ALA A 28 -15.12 -32.08 7.35
CA ALA A 28 -15.58 -31.88 5.98
C ALA A 28 -17.11 -31.71 5.92
N ARG A 29 -17.61 -30.54 6.31
CA ARG A 29 -18.72 -29.96 5.54
C ARG A 29 -18.10 -29.56 4.21
N PRO A 30 -18.55 -30.05 3.05
CA PRO A 30 -18.20 -29.40 1.80
C PRO A 30 -18.87 -28.03 1.87
N GLY A 31 -18.09 -27.02 2.25
CA GLY A 31 -18.33 -25.69 1.71
C GLY A 31 -18.31 -25.80 0.18
N PRO A 32 -18.89 -24.81 -0.53
CA PRO A 32 -18.64 -24.71 -1.97
C PRO A 32 -17.13 -24.87 -2.21
N PRO A 33 -16.69 -25.59 -3.27
CA PRO A 33 -15.27 -25.67 -3.58
C PRO A 33 -14.74 -24.24 -3.66
N VAL A 34 -13.84 -23.88 -2.75
CA VAL A 34 -13.00 -22.71 -2.93
C VAL A 34 -12.07 -23.11 -4.05
N ILE A 35 -12.47 -22.79 -5.28
CA ILE A 35 -11.56 -22.76 -6.41
C ILE A 35 -10.57 -21.66 -6.05
N GLN A 36 -9.32 -22.02 -5.77
CA GLN A 36 -8.28 -21.01 -5.70
C GLN A 36 -8.27 -20.31 -7.07
N ALA A 37 -8.52 -19.00 -7.07
CA ALA A 37 -8.43 -18.16 -8.26
C ALA A 37 -7.10 -18.44 -8.97
N GLY A 38 -7.13 -18.61 -10.29
CA GLY A 38 -5.89 -18.67 -11.05
C GLY A 38 -5.28 -17.28 -11.21
N PRO A 39 -4.01 -17.16 -11.62
CA PRO A 39 -3.38 -15.84 -11.86
C PRO A 39 -4.16 -14.91 -12.80
N LEU A 40 -4.91 -15.45 -13.76
CA LEU A 40 -5.77 -14.65 -14.64
C LEU A 40 -7.05 -14.15 -13.95
N ASP A 41 -7.58 -14.91 -13.00
CA ASP A 41 -8.72 -14.48 -12.19
C ASP A 41 -8.30 -13.37 -11.22
N GLU A 42 -7.13 -13.51 -10.58
CA GLU A 42 -6.56 -12.52 -9.64
C GLU A 42 -6.38 -11.14 -10.30
N VAL A 43 -5.88 -11.10 -11.54
CA VAL A 43 -5.73 -9.82 -12.29
C VAL A 43 -7.02 -9.33 -12.98
N GLY A 44 -8.19 -9.89 -12.65
CA GLY A 44 -9.49 -9.45 -13.17
C GLY A 44 -9.80 -9.87 -14.63
N TYR A 45 -8.99 -10.71 -15.27
CA TYR A 45 -9.22 -11.07 -16.67
C TYR A 45 -10.54 -11.86 -16.87
N THR A 46 -10.91 -12.69 -15.91
CA THR A 46 -12.19 -13.42 -15.96
C THR A 46 -13.40 -12.50 -15.85
N ASP A 47 -13.33 -11.43 -15.06
CA ASP A 47 -14.39 -10.43 -14.98
C ASP A 47 -14.49 -9.65 -16.29
N LEU A 48 -13.36 -9.35 -16.92
CA LEU A 48 -13.32 -8.73 -18.25
C LEU A 48 -13.95 -9.63 -19.33
N LEU A 49 -13.69 -10.94 -19.29
CA LEU A 49 -14.33 -11.93 -20.18
C LEU A 49 -15.84 -12.01 -19.93
N ASN A 50 -16.26 -11.96 -18.66
CA ASN A 50 -17.68 -11.99 -18.31
C ASN A 50 -18.41 -10.73 -18.79
N LEU A 51 -17.76 -9.56 -18.71
CA LEU A 51 -18.30 -8.28 -19.16
C LEU A 51 -18.46 -8.21 -20.69
N LEU A 52 -17.40 -8.52 -21.43
CA LEU A 52 -17.33 -8.24 -22.87
C LEU A 52 -17.60 -9.45 -23.75
N GLY A 53 -17.48 -10.66 -23.21
CA GLY A 53 -17.64 -11.92 -23.94
C GLY A 53 -16.73 -12.00 -25.16
N ALA A 54 -17.33 -12.16 -26.34
CA ALA A 54 -16.57 -12.25 -27.59
C ALA A 54 -15.92 -10.92 -28.02
N SER A 55 -16.24 -9.81 -27.35
CA SER A 55 -15.66 -8.49 -27.63
C SER A 55 -14.43 -8.18 -26.78
N THR A 56 -14.04 -9.07 -25.86
CA THR A 56 -12.81 -8.90 -25.07
C THR A 56 -11.63 -8.79 -26.02
N PRO A 57 -10.79 -7.73 -25.90
CA PRO A 57 -9.53 -7.65 -26.64
C PRO A 57 -8.69 -8.89 -26.41
N THR A 58 -7.94 -9.30 -27.43
CA THR A 58 -7.10 -10.51 -27.41
C THR A 58 -5.62 -10.19 -27.67
N GLY A 59 -5.23 -8.93 -27.83
CA GLY A 59 -3.94 -8.49 -28.34
C GLY A 59 -3.81 -8.63 -29.87
N ALA A 60 -4.91 -8.81 -30.59
CA ALA A 60 -4.90 -8.98 -32.03
C ALA A 60 -4.42 -7.70 -32.74
N GLY A 61 -3.51 -7.86 -33.71
CA GLY A 61 -2.94 -6.73 -34.44
C GLY A 61 -1.89 -5.93 -33.66
N VAL A 62 -1.52 -6.36 -32.45
CA VAL A 62 -0.44 -5.74 -31.65
C VAL A 62 0.87 -6.53 -31.86
N PRO A 63 1.83 -6.00 -32.64
CA PRO A 63 3.10 -6.66 -32.88
C PRO A 63 4.02 -6.52 -31.66
N VAL A 64 4.73 -7.59 -31.26
CA VAL A 64 5.52 -7.62 -30.01
C VAL A 64 6.94 -8.16 -30.19
N SER A 65 7.84 -7.72 -29.31
CA SER A 65 9.20 -8.22 -29.15
C SER A 65 9.31 -9.00 -27.84
N GLN A 66 9.86 -10.21 -27.88
CA GLN A 66 10.32 -10.98 -26.71
C GLN A 66 11.84 -11.08 -26.74
N ILE A 67 12.51 -10.43 -25.80
CA ILE A 67 13.97 -10.37 -25.72
C ILE A 67 14.44 -11.35 -24.65
N GLU A 68 15.23 -12.37 -25.03
CA GLU A 68 15.61 -13.47 -24.14
C GLU A 68 17.02 -14.06 -24.39
N VAL A 69 17.53 -14.83 -23.42
CA VAL A 69 18.73 -15.68 -23.62
C VAL A 69 18.33 -17.00 -24.30
N GLY A 70 17.79 -16.88 -25.51
CA GLY A 70 17.26 -17.98 -26.31
C GLY A 70 15.99 -17.59 -27.04
N SER A 71 15.36 -18.54 -27.71
CA SER A 71 14.08 -18.32 -28.38
C SER A 71 13.03 -19.33 -27.94
N PRO A 72 11.74 -18.98 -27.97
CA PRO A 72 10.66 -19.92 -27.69
C PRO A 72 10.64 -21.07 -28.71
N ASN A 73 10.13 -22.21 -28.26
CA ASN A 73 9.89 -23.35 -29.13
C ASN A 73 8.68 -23.07 -30.03
N SER A 74 8.88 -22.60 -31.26
CA SER A 74 7.78 -22.27 -32.18
C SER A 74 6.90 -23.47 -32.59
N ALA A 75 7.29 -24.71 -32.24
CA ALA A 75 6.48 -25.91 -32.45
C ALA A 75 5.59 -26.26 -31.24
N ASP A 76 5.65 -25.49 -30.16
CA ASP A 76 4.76 -25.65 -29.01
C ASP A 76 3.30 -25.38 -29.40
N SER A 77 2.36 -26.15 -28.85
CA SER A 77 0.95 -26.04 -29.20
C SER A 77 0.34 -24.69 -28.83
N GLU A 78 0.89 -24.02 -27.81
CA GLU A 78 0.48 -22.67 -27.41
C GLU A 78 0.78 -21.61 -28.48
N PHE A 79 1.66 -21.92 -29.44
CA PHE A 79 2.08 -20.98 -30.49
C PHE A 79 1.58 -21.35 -31.90
N ASN A 80 0.61 -22.25 -31.99
CA ASN A 80 -0.06 -22.54 -33.25
C ASN A 80 -0.61 -21.25 -33.88
N SER A 81 -0.34 -21.07 -35.18
CA SER A 81 -0.72 -19.90 -35.98
C SER A 81 0.04 -18.60 -35.68
N LYS A 82 1.04 -18.62 -34.79
CA LYS A 82 1.88 -17.45 -34.49
C LYS A 82 3.13 -17.42 -35.36
N VAL A 83 3.54 -16.23 -35.75
CA VAL A 83 4.74 -15.96 -36.54
C VAL A 83 5.84 -15.47 -35.60
N ILE A 84 6.69 -16.39 -35.14
CA ILE A 84 7.83 -16.09 -34.30
C ILE A 84 9.10 -15.95 -35.16
N THR A 85 9.59 -14.73 -35.31
CA THR A 85 10.81 -14.42 -36.05
C THR A 85 12.01 -14.35 -35.10
N ARG A 86 12.97 -15.26 -35.25
CA ARG A 86 14.18 -15.31 -34.41
C ARG A 86 15.25 -14.32 -34.90
N ILE A 87 15.79 -13.52 -33.99
CA ILE A 87 16.75 -12.45 -34.30
C ILE A 87 17.95 -12.49 -33.34
N PRO A 88 19.19 -12.75 -33.83
CA PRO A 88 19.49 -13.15 -35.19
C PRO A 88 18.95 -14.55 -35.47
N GLY A 89 18.83 -14.93 -36.74
CA GLY A 89 18.41 -16.29 -37.10
C GLY A 89 19.35 -17.34 -36.49
N GLY A 90 18.79 -18.50 -36.10
CA GLY A 90 19.58 -19.64 -35.61
C GLY A 90 19.84 -19.68 -34.09
N THR A 91 19.22 -18.81 -33.31
CA THR A 91 19.20 -18.89 -31.84
C THR A 91 18.63 -20.22 -31.35
N SER A 92 19.22 -20.77 -30.28
CA SER A 92 18.76 -22.02 -29.66
C SER A 92 17.40 -21.84 -29.00
N THR A 93 16.58 -22.89 -29.07
CA THR A 93 15.32 -22.95 -28.32
C THR A 93 15.61 -23.04 -26.83
N ALA A 94 14.91 -22.25 -26.00
CA ALA A 94 15.02 -22.27 -24.55
C ALA A 94 13.65 -22.54 -23.90
N SER A 95 13.62 -23.38 -22.85
CA SER A 95 12.39 -23.68 -22.11
C SER A 95 11.88 -22.49 -21.31
N HIS A 96 12.80 -21.65 -20.79
CA HIS A 96 12.45 -20.40 -20.11
C HIS A 96 11.76 -19.43 -21.10
N ALA A 97 12.37 -19.14 -22.24
CA ALA A 97 11.73 -18.31 -23.29
C ALA A 97 10.37 -18.87 -23.77
N THR A 98 10.20 -20.18 -23.78
CA THR A 98 8.90 -20.81 -24.10
C THR A 98 7.85 -20.51 -23.03
N GLN A 99 8.19 -20.60 -21.75
CA GLN A 99 7.28 -20.27 -20.64
C GLN A 99 6.95 -18.77 -20.58
N VAL A 100 7.91 -17.90 -20.89
CA VAL A 100 7.65 -16.46 -21.06
C VAL A 100 6.60 -16.26 -22.16
N GLY A 101 6.78 -16.92 -23.31
CA GLY A 101 5.83 -16.88 -24.41
C GLY A 101 4.44 -17.41 -24.06
N TRP A 102 4.32 -18.44 -23.20
CA TRP A 102 3.03 -18.94 -22.72
C TRP A 102 2.22 -17.85 -22.01
N ASN A 103 2.85 -17.08 -21.14
CA ASN A 103 2.19 -16.02 -20.38
C ASN A 103 1.98 -14.75 -21.23
N PHE A 104 2.83 -14.49 -22.24
CA PHE A 104 2.74 -13.27 -23.04
C PHE A 104 1.73 -13.38 -24.19
N TYR A 105 1.76 -14.49 -24.93
CA TYR A 105 0.97 -14.66 -26.14
C TYR A 105 0.49 -16.10 -26.33
N GLY A 106 0.53 -16.98 -25.32
CA GLY A 106 0.02 -18.34 -25.43
C GLY A 106 -1.48 -18.38 -25.77
N ASN A 107 -1.89 -19.30 -26.65
CA ASN A 107 -3.28 -19.42 -27.11
C ASN A 107 -4.27 -19.76 -25.98
N THR A 108 -3.84 -20.43 -24.92
CA THR A 108 -4.70 -20.82 -23.79
C THR A 108 -4.20 -20.31 -22.44
N LEU A 109 -2.92 -19.98 -22.34
CA LEU A 109 -2.27 -19.59 -21.08
C LEU A 109 -2.11 -18.07 -20.89
N SER A 110 -2.26 -17.27 -21.95
CA SER A 110 -2.16 -15.82 -21.89
C SER A 110 -3.52 -15.15 -21.95
N MET A 111 -3.60 -13.94 -21.37
CA MET A 111 -4.71 -13.03 -21.61
C MET A 111 -4.70 -12.43 -23.02
N ALA A 112 -3.58 -12.48 -23.75
CA ALA A 112 -3.44 -11.93 -25.10
C ALA A 112 -3.22 -13.03 -26.19
N PRO A 113 -4.17 -13.97 -26.38
CA PRO A 113 -4.00 -15.08 -27.31
C PRO A 113 -4.01 -14.66 -28.79
N GLY A 114 -4.50 -13.46 -29.10
CA GLY A 114 -4.61 -12.88 -30.44
C GLY A 114 -3.30 -12.31 -31.00
N ILE A 115 -2.27 -12.13 -30.17
CA ILE A 115 -0.93 -11.74 -30.65
C ILE A 115 -0.38 -12.83 -31.58
N ASP A 116 -0.06 -12.46 -32.83
CA ASP A 116 0.38 -13.38 -33.87
C ASP A 116 1.70 -12.98 -34.56
N VAL A 117 2.18 -11.75 -34.38
CA VAL A 117 3.48 -11.27 -34.89
C VAL A 117 4.44 -11.05 -33.72
N ILE A 118 5.47 -11.89 -33.65
CA ILE A 118 6.45 -11.88 -32.54
C ILE A 118 7.87 -11.81 -33.10
N GLN A 119 8.65 -10.84 -32.65
CA GLN A 119 10.11 -10.82 -32.80
C GLN A 119 10.75 -11.43 -31.56
N SER A 120 11.43 -12.58 -31.70
CA SER A 120 12.21 -13.18 -30.62
C SER A 120 13.67 -12.77 -30.75
N TRP A 121 14.08 -11.80 -29.95
CA TRP A 121 15.43 -11.28 -29.93
C TRP A 121 16.31 -12.05 -28.95
N ASN A 122 17.54 -12.33 -29.36
CA ASN A 122 18.60 -12.70 -28.43
C ASN A 122 19.05 -11.46 -27.65
N ALA A 123 18.98 -11.50 -26.32
CA ALA A 123 19.30 -10.37 -25.44
C ALA A 123 20.68 -9.75 -25.71
N ASN A 124 21.73 -10.56 -25.85
CA ASN A 124 23.08 -10.05 -26.12
C ASN A 124 23.18 -9.35 -27.49
N HIS A 125 22.52 -9.90 -28.51
CA HIS A 125 22.49 -9.27 -29.83
C HIS A 125 21.69 -7.96 -29.80
N TRP A 126 20.52 -7.96 -29.15
CA TRP A 126 19.68 -6.79 -28.97
C TRP A 126 20.45 -5.66 -28.26
N MET A 127 21.09 -5.94 -27.12
CA MET A 127 21.88 -4.93 -26.39
C MET A 127 23.07 -4.39 -27.22
N THR A 128 23.81 -5.29 -27.86
CA THR A 128 25.05 -4.93 -28.57
C THR A 128 24.74 -4.57 -30.03
N SER A 129 25.37 -5.23 -30.99
CA SER A 129 25.37 -4.87 -32.41
C SER A 129 24.00 -4.86 -33.11
N GLY A 130 22.96 -5.44 -32.53
CA GLY A 130 21.65 -5.64 -33.15
C GLY A 130 20.74 -4.42 -33.04
N PHE A 131 20.37 -4.04 -31.81
CA PHE A 131 19.30 -3.07 -31.56
C PHE A 131 19.80 -1.81 -30.84
N LEU A 132 20.15 -1.89 -29.55
CA LEU A 132 20.58 -0.73 -28.75
C LEU A 132 21.95 -0.19 -29.15
N ARG A 133 22.85 -1.06 -29.65
CA ARG A 133 24.17 -0.66 -30.17
C ARG A 133 25.06 0.01 -29.13
N ILE A 134 25.03 -0.49 -27.90
CA ILE A 134 25.89 -0.02 -26.80
C ILE A 134 27.37 -0.09 -27.19
N SER A 135 28.18 0.84 -26.66
CA SER A 135 29.62 0.96 -26.96
C SER A 135 29.95 1.11 -28.44
N THR A 136 28.98 1.55 -29.25
CA THR A 136 29.18 1.88 -30.67
C THR A 136 28.72 3.29 -30.98
N PHE A 137 29.16 3.80 -32.14
CA PHE A 137 28.75 5.11 -32.64
C PHE A 137 27.32 5.12 -33.21
N GLY A 138 26.70 3.95 -33.40
CA GLY A 138 25.39 3.84 -34.04
C GLY A 138 24.26 4.19 -33.08
N GLU A 139 23.27 4.91 -33.60
CA GLU A 139 21.98 5.13 -32.94
C GLU A 139 21.21 3.81 -32.77
N PRO A 140 20.46 3.62 -31.66
CA PRO A 140 19.55 2.50 -31.52
C PRO A 140 18.64 2.35 -32.74
N VAL A 141 18.38 1.11 -33.15
CA VAL A 141 17.44 0.80 -34.23
C VAL A 141 16.05 1.30 -33.85
N THR A 142 15.28 1.77 -34.82
CA THR A 142 13.87 2.13 -34.63
C THR A 142 13.05 0.90 -34.28
N GLU A 143 12.36 0.92 -33.15
CA GLU A 143 11.38 -0.10 -32.81
C GLU A 143 10.14 0.06 -33.70
N THR A 144 9.63 -1.07 -34.14
CA THR A 144 8.44 -1.22 -34.98
C THR A 144 7.37 -2.07 -34.29
N GLN A 145 7.72 -2.73 -33.18
CA GLN A 145 6.78 -3.43 -32.31
C GLN A 145 6.17 -2.45 -31.31
N ALA A 146 4.97 -2.75 -30.82
CA ALA A 146 4.28 -1.91 -29.85
C ALA A 146 4.76 -2.17 -28.40
N ILE A 147 5.31 -3.37 -28.15
CA ILE A 147 5.71 -3.82 -26.80
C ILE A 147 7.02 -4.61 -26.88
N GLU A 148 7.96 -4.30 -25.98
CA GLU A 148 9.12 -5.14 -25.69
C GLU A 148 8.97 -5.80 -24.31
N ASN A 149 9.12 -7.12 -24.25
CA ASN A 149 9.15 -7.88 -23.00
C ASN A 149 10.57 -8.38 -22.69
N HIS A 150 11.05 -8.08 -21.48
CA HIS A 150 12.38 -8.42 -20.98
C HIS A 150 12.31 -9.22 -19.67
N SER A 151 12.23 -10.54 -19.79
CA SER A 151 12.13 -11.46 -18.64
C SER A 151 13.48 -12.00 -18.14
N TRP A 152 14.51 -11.15 -18.20
CA TRP A 152 15.89 -11.43 -17.77
C TRP A 152 16.48 -10.24 -17.02
N VAL A 153 17.49 -10.50 -16.21
CA VAL A 153 18.29 -9.48 -15.52
C VAL A 153 19.76 -9.70 -15.83
N ILE A 154 20.55 -8.62 -15.85
CA ILE A 154 22.00 -8.70 -15.91
C ILE A 154 22.63 -7.68 -14.97
N GLU A 155 23.72 -8.11 -14.35
CA GLU A 155 24.68 -7.25 -13.66
C GLU A 155 25.91 -7.17 -14.59
N ASP A 156 26.13 -6.00 -15.20
CA ASP A 156 27.28 -5.81 -16.11
C ASP A 156 28.57 -5.50 -15.33
N GLY A 157 28.44 -5.17 -14.03
CA GLY A 157 29.56 -4.82 -13.15
C GLY A 157 30.26 -3.51 -13.56
N SER A 158 29.62 -2.73 -14.43
CA SER A 158 30.09 -1.44 -14.92
C SER A 158 28.94 -0.45 -14.99
N ASP A 159 28.88 0.45 -14.02
CA ASP A 159 27.93 1.56 -13.94
C ASP A 159 27.80 2.32 -15.27
N SER A 160 28.92 2.60 -15.95
CA SER A 160 28.91 3.35 -17.21
C SER A 160 28.22 2.61 -18.35
N ALA A 161 28.36 1.28 -18.43
CA ALA A 161 27.71 0.48 -19.46
C ALA A 161 26.22 0.32 -19.16
N ALA A 162 25.87 0.11 -17.89
CA ALA A 162 24.48 0.06 -17.45
C ALA A 162 23.74 1.38 -17.68
N ILE A 163 24.36 2.54 -17.37
CA ILE A 163 23.83 3.86 -17.71
C ILE A 163 23.64 4.02 -19.22
N GLU A 164 24.59 3.56 -20.05
CA GLU A 164 24.45 3.62 -21.51
C GLU A 164 23.25 2.80 -22.01
N ILE A 165 23.01 1.61 -21.44
CA ILE A 165 21.84 0.77 -21.74
C ILE A 165 20.55 1.53 -21.40
N LEU A 166 20.47 2.06 -20.17
CA LEU A 166 19.31 2.79 -19.66
C LEU A 166 18.96 3.99 -20.54
N GLN A 167 19.92 4.88 -20.79
CA GLN A 167 19.70 6.10 -21.56
C GLN A 167 19.36 5.81 -23.03
N ARG A 168 19.99 4.80 -23.65
CA ARG A 168 19.64 4.38 -25.01
C ARG A 168 18.24 3.81 -25.11
N LEU A 169 17.79 3.08 -24.10
CA LEU A 169 16.45 2.51 -24.13
C LEU A 169 15.37 3.54 -23.81
N ASP A 170 15.61 4.44 -22.85
CA ASP A 170 14.71 5.57 -22.60
C ASP A 170 14.56 6.46 -23.86
N TYR A 171 15.65 6.66 -24.61
CA TYR A 171 15.61 7.30 -25.93
C TYR A 171 14.70 6.57 -26.91
N VAL A 172 14.80 5.24 -27.00
CA VAL A 172 13.95 4.42 -27.88
C VAL A 172 12.49 4.51 -27.48
N VAL A 173 12.16 4.40 -26.19
CA VAL A 173 10.78 4.49 -25.72
C VAL A 173 10.16 5.83 -26.13
N ASN A 174 10.85 6.94 -25.85
CA ASN A 174 10.34 8.28 -26.16
C ASN A 174 10.27 8.55 -27.67
N ARG A 175 11.27 8.08 -28.45
CA ARG A 175 11.32 8.31 -29.90
C ARG A 175 10.31 7.47 -30.68
N ASP A 176 10.15 6.21 -30.30
CA ASP A 176 9.43 5.20 -31.09
C ASP A 176 8.07 4.82 -30.50
N ASN A 177 7.72 5.34 -29.32
CA ASN A 177 6.46 5.04 -28.61
C ASN A 177 6.25 3.51 -28.43
N VAL A 178 7.18 2.88 -27.72
CA VAL A 178 7.15 1.44 -27.42
C VAL A 178 7.04 1.18 -25.92
N LEU A 179 6.08 0.34 -25.52
CA LEU A 179 5.95 -0.08 -24.12
C LEU A 179 7.04 -1.11 -23.79
N VAL A 180 8.05 -0.71 -23.02
CA VAL A 180 9.09 -1.61 -22.52
C VAL A 180 8.69 -2.13 -21.14
N VAL A 181 8.60 -3.45 -21.00
CA VAL A 181 8.26 -4.12 -19.73
C VAL A 181 9.42 -5.03 -19.31
N ALA A 182 9.98 -4.81 -18.13
CA ALA A 182 11.19 -5.50 -17.66
C ALA A 182 11.04 -6.14 -16.28
N ALA A 183 11.65 -7.32 -16.09
CA ALA A 183 11.58 -8.06 -14.83
C ALA A 183 12.51 -7.47 -13.75
N GLN A 184 12.08 -7.56 -12.49
CA GLN A 184 12.98 -7.50 -11.33
C GLN A 184 13.72 -8.84 -11.13
N ASN A 185 14.76 -8.86 -10.29
CA ASN A 185 15.40 -10.11 -9.87
C ASN A 185 14.45 -10.93 -8.96
N ASN A 186 14.57 -12.25 -8.93
CA ASN A 186 13.74 -13.13 -8.09
C ASN A 186 14.24 -13.27 -6.64
N GLY A 187 15.21 -12.47 -6.21
CA GLY A 187 15.73 -12.48 -4.84
C GLY A 187 15.28 -11.25 -4.06
N GLU A 188 14.43 -11.44 -3.05
CA GLU A 188 13.93 -10.37 -2.15
C GLU A 188 15.04 -9.53 -1.51
N THR A 189 16.14 -10.17 -1.13
CA THR A 189 17.30 -9.50 -0.51
C THR A 189 18.36 -9.06 -1.53
N SER A 190 18.12 -9.30 -2.82
CA SER A 190 19.03 -8.85 -3.88
C SER A 190 18.81 -7.35 -4.13
N PRO A 191 19.88 -6.58 -4.41
CA PRO A 191 19.73 -5.21 -4.85
C PRO A 191 18.94 -5.17 -6.17
N ILE A 192 18.33 -4.03 -6.47
CA ILE A 192 17.73 -3.79 -7.78
C ILE A 192 18.83 -3.90 -8.84
N PRO A 193 18.65 -4.71 -9.90
CA PRO A 193 19.64 -4.86 -10.97
C PRO A 193 20.03 -3.53 -11.62
N GLU A 194 21.29 -3.39 -12.03
CA GLU A 194 21.85 -2.14 -12.58
C GLU A 194 21.26 -1.71 -13.93
N THR A 195 20.67 -2.64 -14.69
CA THR A 195 20.23 -2.40 -16.07
C THR A 195 18.74 -2.10 -16.14
N LEU A 196 17.96 -2.91 -16.86
CA LEU A 196 16.58 -2.58 -17.26
C LEU A 196 15.63 -2.33 -16.08
N SER A 197 15.96 -2.84 -14.89
CA SER A 197 15.21 -2.65 -13.65
C SER A 197 15.22 -1.20 -13.12
N GLN A 198 16.02 -0.29 -13.69
CA GLN A 198 16.11 1.12 -13.28
C GLN A 198 15.71 2.12 -14.39
N LEU A 199 15.04 1.68 -15.46
CA LEU A 199 14.58 2.55 -16.56
C LEU A 199 13.61 3.64 -16.08
N TYR A 200 13.61 4.81 -16.73
CA TYR A 200 12.58 5.82 -16.51
C TYR A 200 11.32 5.51 -17.33
N ASN A 201 11.50 5.29 -18.62
CA ASN A 201 10.39 5.27 -19.58
C ASN A 201 9.76 3.88 -19.72
N GLY A 202 10.40 2.84 -19.18
CA GLY A 202 9.84 1.49 -19.09
C GLY A 202 8.95 1.28 -17.87
N LEU A 203 8.41 0.06 -17.74
CA LEU A 203 7.63 -0.42 -16.60
C LEU A 203 8.30 -1.68 -16.05
N THR A 204 8.75 -1.65 -14.79
CA THR A 204 9.41 -2.80 -14.17
C THR A 204 8.46 -3.59 -13.30
N VAL A 205 8.61 -4.92 -13.31
CA VAL A 205 7.60 -5.85 -12.80
C VAL A 205 8.19 -6.78 -11.74
N GLY A 206 7.55 -6.79 -10.57
CA GLY A 206 7.77 -7.76 -9.49
C GLY A 206 6.72 -8.86 -9.45
N VAL A 207 6.66 -9.61 -8.35
CA VAL A 207 5.64 -10.62 -8.07
C VAL A 207 4.81 -10.24 -6.86
N THR A 208 3.52 -10.58 -6.86
CA THR A 208 2.59 -10.30 -5.76
C THR A 208 3.06 -10.84 -4.41
N SER A 209 3.80 -11.95 -4.41
CA SER A 209 4.35 -12.51 -3.17
C SER A 209 5.42 -11.65 -2.50
N GLY A 210 5.89 -10.56 -3.15
CA GLY A 210 6.95 -9.69 -2.65
C GLY A 210 8.36 -10.30 -2.75
N THR A 211 8.48 -11.51 -3.28
CA THR A 211 9.74 -12.28 -3.35
C THR A 211 10.58 -11.93 -4.58
N HIS A 212 10.86 -10.64 -4.79
CA HIS A 212 11.67 -10.08 -5.87
C HIS A 212 12.57 -8.98 -5.34
N SER A 213 13.64 -8.63 -6.06
CA SER A 213 14.46 -7.46 -5.68
C SER A 213 13.64 -6.18 -5.75
N HIS A 214 13.78 -5.33 -4.76
CA HIS A 214 12.96 -4.14 -4.63
C HIS A 214 13.72 -3.04 -3.86
N GLY A 215 13.16 -1.83 -3.80
CA GLY A 215 13.77 -0.68 -3.14
C GLY A 215 13.88 0.55 -4.03
N GLN A 216 14.92 1.35 -3.80
CA GLN A 216 15.18 2.56 -4.58
C GLN A 216 16.33 2.36 -5.57
N THR A 217 16.16 2.96 -6.76
CA THR A 217 17.23 3.09 -7.75
C THR A 217 18.46 3.80 -7.16
N TYR A 218 19.64 3.43 -7.65
CA TYR A 218 20.91 4.03 -7.26
C TYR A 218 21.78 4.44 -8.47
N LEU A 219 21.35 4.08 -9.68
CA LEU A 219 22.06 4.32 -10.93
C LEU A 219 21.20 5.14 -11.90
N ASP A 220 21.86 5.99 -12.69
CA ASP A 220 21.23 6.89 -13.68
C ASP A 220 20.11 7.77 -13.10
N GLY A 221 20.23 8.17 -11.83
CA GLY A 221 19.19 8.85 -11.06
C GLY A 221 18.72 7.98 -9.91
N SER A 222 19.02 8.39 -8.67
CA SER A 222 18.72 7.63 -7.45
C SER A 222 17.41 8.04 -6.78
N GLY A 223 16.79 7.12 -6.05
CA GLY A 223 15.67 7.41 -5.15
C GLY A 223 14.29 6.97 -5.66
N ARG A 224 14.16 6.60 -6.94
CA ARG A 224 12.91 6.10 -7.53
C ARG A 224 12.58 4.71 -7.02
N SER A 225 11.35 4.47 -6.59
CA SER A 225 10.86 3.16 -6.14
C SER A 225 10.74 2.18 -7.30
N LYS A 226 11.17 0.94 -7.09
CA LYS A 226 11.07 -0.17 -8.04
C LYS A 226 10.72 -1.49 -7.32
N PRO A 227 9.88 -2.37 -7.91
CA PRO A 227 9.22 -2.24 -9.21
C PRO A 227 8.11 -1.18 -9.24
N GLU A 228 7.60 -0.87 -10.43
CA GLU A 228 6.42 -0.01 -10.57
C GLU A 228 5.10 -0.76 -10.42
N ILE A 229 5.06 -2.06 -10.70
CA ILE A 229 3.86 -2.89 -10.60
C ILE A 229 4.24 -4.34 -10.29
N VAL A 230 3.33 -5.10 -9.69
CA VAL A 230 3.49 -6.55 -9.47
C VAL A 230 2.39 -7.35 -10.15
N ALA A 231 2.60 -8.65 -10.34
CA ALA A 231 1.57 -9.55 -10.86
C ALA A 231 1.68 -10.95 -10.21
N PRO A 232 0.57 -11.71 -10.14
CA PRO A 232 0.45 -12.93 -9.33
C PRO A 232 1.08 -14.13 -10.03
N GLN A 233 2.41 -14.18 -10.04
CA GLN A 233 3.19 -15.24 -10.65
C GLN A 233 4.32 -15.70 -9.72
N LEU A 234 4.78 -16.94 -9.92
CA LEU A 234 5.83 -17.51 -9.08
C LEU A 234 7.22 -16.86 -9.29
N PHE A 235 7.44 -16.25 -10.44
CA PHE A 235 8.71 -15.62 -10.80
C PHE A 235 8.45 -14.36 -11.62
N THR A 236 9.32 -13.36 -11.47
CA THR A 236 9.26 -12.09 -12.20
C THR A 236 9.31 -12.29 -13.71
N SER A 237 10.02 -13.32 -14.19
CA SER A 237 10.05 -13.71 -15.60
C SER A 237 8.68 -14.13 -16.17
N TYR A 238 7.72 -14.50 -15.31
CA TYR A 238 6.35 -14.87 -15.71
C TYR A 238 5.33 -13.76 -15.37
N ALA A 239 5.60 -12.94 -14.35
CA ALA A 239 4.85 -11.72 -14.07
C ALA A 239 4.99 -10.68 -15.19
N THR A 240 6.23 -10.44 -15.65
CA THR A 240 6.55 -9.46 -16.70
C THR A 240 5.72 -9.67 -17.98
N PRO A 241 5.65 -10.88 -18.58
CA PRO A 241 4.84 -11.12 -19.77
C PRO A 241 3.32 -11.02 -19.52
N MET A 242 2.85 -11.18 -18.29
CA MET A 242 1.44 -10.96 -17.94
C MET A 242 1.09 -9.47 -18.04
N VAL A 243 1.95 -8.59 -17.51
CA VAL A 243 1.81 -7.13 -17.65
C VAL A 243 1.93 -6.71 -19.12
N SER A 244 2.87 -7.30 -19.87
CA SER A 244 2.98 -7.06 -21.32
C SER A 244 1.72 -7.49 -22.09
N ALA A 245 1.11 -8.61 -21.72
CA ALA A 245 -0.13 -9.08 -22.32
C ALA A 245 -1.30 -8.13 -22.02
N ALA A 246 -1.40 -7.60 -20.79
CA ALA A 246 -2.39 -6.58 -20.44
C ALA A 246 -2.21 -5.30 -21.28
N GLY A 247 -0.97 -4.82 -21.44
CA GLY A 247 -0.65 -3.72 -22.35
C GLY A 247 -1.11 -3.98 -23.79
N ALA A 248 -0.99 -5.21 -24.29
CA ALA A 248 -1.46 -5.56 -25.63
C ALA A 248 -2.99 -5.50 -25.76
N LEU A 249 -3.73 -5.91 -24.71
CA LEU A 249 -5.19 -5.79 -24.70
C LEU A 249 -5.64 -4.33 -24.78
N LEU A 250 -4.99 -3.45 -24.00
CA LEU A 250 -5.29 -2.02 -23.98
C LEU A 250 -4.94 -1.34 -25.31
N ILE A 251 -3.78 -1.67 -25.89
CA ILE A 251 -3.36 -1.12 -27.19
C ILE A 251 -4.29 -1.56 -28.31
N GLU A 252 -4.74 -2.83 -28.33
CA GLU A 252 -5.75 -3.29 -29.29
C GLU A 252 -7.05 -2.49 -29.14
N HIS A 253 -7.56 -2.38 -27.92
CA HIS A 253 -8.82 -1.67 -27.65
C HIS A 253 -8.75 -0.21 -28.07
N ALA A 254 -7.67 0.49 -27.69
CA ALA A 254 -7.43 1.88 -28.05
C ALA A 254 -7.32 2.07 -29.57
N THR A 255 -6.64 1.16 -30.26
CA THR A 255 -6.47 1.21 -31.73
C THR A 255 -7.79 1.01 -32.45
N ASN A 256 -8.65 0.11 -31.96
CA ASN A 256 -9.88 -0.28 -32.61
C ASN A 256 -11.10 0.58 -32.22
N THR A 257 -10.98 1.42 -31.20
CA THR A 257 -12.06 2.27 -30.70
C THR A 257 -11.89 3.71 -31.14
N ALA A 258 -12.89 4.22 -31.88
CA ALA A 258 -12.83 5.57 -32.42
C ALA A 258 -12.82 6.63 -31.31
N GLY A 259 -11.87 7.55 -31.37
CA GLY A 259 -11.77 8.68 -30.44
C GLY A 259 -10.85 8.47 -29.23
N ILE A 260 -10.28 7.26 -29.06
CA ILE A 260 -9.38 6.95 -27.93
C ILE A 260 -7.99 6.45 -28.37
N SER A 261 -7.64 6.58 -29.65
CA SER A 261 -6.37 6.07 -30.19
C SER A 261 -5.13 6.76 -29.60
N SER A 262 -5.27 7.97 -29.05
CA SER A 262 -4.19 8.66 -28.29
C SER A 262 -3.79 7.89 -27.03
N ALA A 263 -4.60 6.95 -26.54
CA ALA A 263 -4.20 6.09 -25.43
C ALA A 263 -3.09 5.12 -25.81
N THR A 264 -2.76 4.92 -27.09
CA THR A 264 -1.62 4.07 -27.48
C THR A 264 -0.27 4.72 -27.18
N ASN A 265 -0.23 5.96 -26.70
CA ASN A 265 1.00 6.57 -26.21
C ASN A 265 1.45 5.87 -24.91
N THR A 266 2.74 5.61 -24.79
CA THR A 266 3.32 4.81 -23.70
C THR A 266 3.06 5.39 -22.32
N GLU A 267 3.06 6.72 -22.19
CA GLU A 267 2.75 7.47 -20.99
C GLU A 267 1.33 7.15 -20.52
N VAL A 268 0.38 7.06 -21.44
CA VAL A 268 -1.01 6.73 -21.13
C VAL A 268 -1.16 5.26 -20.75
N ILE A 269 -0.62 4.33 -21.54
CA ILE A 269 -0.71 2.90 -21.21
C ILE A 269 -0.05 2.61 -19.85
N LYS A 270 1.12 3.20 -19.59
CA LYS A 270 1.81 3.09 -18.29
C LYS A 270 0.94 3.65 -17.16
N ALA A 271 0.35 4.83 -17.35
CA ALA A 271 -0.53 5.43 -16.36
C ALA A 271 -1.77 4.57 -16.08
N ILE A 272 -2.44 4.06 -17.12
CA ILE A 272 -3.64 3.23 -17.00
C ILE A 272 -3.35 1.93 -16.26
N LEU A 273 -2.26 1.23 -16.60
CA LEU A 273 -1.89 -0.02 -15.94
C LEU A 273 -1.61 0.16 -14.44
N MET A 274 -0.94 1.27 -14.07
CA MET A 274 -0.61 1.56 -12.67
C MET A 274 -1.80 2.12 -11.88
N ALA A 275 -2.65 2.93 -12.50
CA ALA A 275 -3.86 3.47 -11.85
C ALA A 275 -4.88 2.34 -11.60
N GLY A 276 -4.97 1.39 -12.53
CA GLY A 276 -5.85 0.24 -12.40
C GLY A 276 -5.42 -0.78 -11.34
N ALA A 277 -4.18 -0.72 -10.85
CA ALA A 277 -3.61 -1.73 -9.95
C ALA A 277 -4.28 -1.76 -8.57
N THR A 278 -4.58 -2.97 -8.06
CA THR A 278 -5.17 -3.22 -6.73
C THR A 278 -4.11 -3.26 -5.63
N LYS A 279 -4.50 -2.99 -4.39
CA LYS A 279 -3.59 -2.91 -3.24
C LYS A 279 -4.11 -3.64 -2.00
N GLU A 280 -5.34 -4.14 -2.04
CA GLU A 280 -6.03 -4.84 -0.96
C GLU A 280 -5.29 -6.13 -0.54
N GLU A 281 -4.44 -6.67 -1.42
CA GLU A 281 -3.59 -7.81 -1.18
C GLU A 281 -2.41 -7.49 -0.24
N PHE A 282 -2.11 -6.20 -0.03
CA PHE A 282 -0.89 -5.72 0.63
C PHE A 282 -1.20 -4.87 1.86
N SER A 283 -1.19 -5.51 3.03
CA SER A 283 -1.41 -4.81 4.31
C SER A 283 -0.32 -3.77 4.66
N SER A 284 0.83 -3.81 3.99
CA SER A 284 1.96 -2.91 4.22
C SER A 284 2.22 -1.94 3.07
N TRP A 285 1.31 -1.86 2.09
CA TRP A 285 1.47 -0.94 0.96
C TRP A 285 1.45 0.50 1.45
N SER A 286 2.42 1.29 1.01
CA SER A 286 2.55 2.68 1.44
C SER A 286 3.11 3.57 0.35
N ARG A 287 2.79 4.86 0.45
CA ARG A 287 3.41 5.94 -0.33
C ARG A 287 3.52 7.20 0.52
N SER A 288 4.29 8.17 0.05
CA SER A 288 4.36 9.51 0.65
C SER A 288 4.36 10.57 -0.44
N THR A 289 4.26 11.84 -0.04
CA THR A 289 4.30 12.97 -0.99
C THR A 289 5.53 12.93 -1.91
N SER A 290 6.70 12.47 -1.44
CA SER A 290 7.92 12.41 -2.26
C SER A 290 8.27 11.00 -2.75
N GLN A 291 7.41 10.01 -2.50
CA GLN A 291 7.61 8.62 -2.89
C GLN A 291 6.28 8.05 -3.41
N PRO A 292 5.97 8.20 -4.72
CA PRO A 292 4.66 7.88 -5.27
C PRO A 292 4.31 6.38 -5.22
N PHE A 293 5.32 5.52 -5.11
CA PHE A 293 5.15 4.07 -5.13
C PHE A 293 5.74 3.38 -3.92
N ASP A 294 5.10 2.29 -3.52
CA ASP A 294 5.62 1.39 -2.51
C ASP A 294 6.95 0.78 -2.97
N THR A 295 7.91 0.70 -2.06
CA THR A 295 9.26 0.22 -2.42
C THR A 295 9.33 -1.27 -2.70
N GLN A 296 8.31 -2.05 -2.36
CA GLN A 296 8.22 -3.48 -2.62
C GLN A 296 7.20 -3.80 -3.71
N PHE A 297 6.01 -3.20 -3.65
CA PHE A 297 4.87 -3.56 -4.50
C PHE A 297 4.56 -2.51 -5.58
N GLY A 298 5.29 -1.39 -5.61
CA GLY A 298 5.09 -0.35 -6.62
C GLY A 298 3.71 0.32 -6.49
N SER A 299 2.99 0.40 -7.60
CA SER A 299 1.59 0.85 -7.66
C SER A 299 0.58 -0.23 -7.24
N GLY A 300 1.00 -1.47 -7.00
CA GLY A 300 0.13 -2.58 -6.61
C GLY A 300 0.10 -3.72 -7.63
N GLU A 301 -0.86 -4.63 -7.48
CA GLU A 301 -1.07 -5.77 -8.35
C GLU A 301 -1.82 -5.36 -9.63
N LEU A 302 -1.33 -5.82 -10.78
CA LEU A 302 -2.01 -5.65 -12.06
C LEU A 302 -3.49 -6.06 -11.98
N ASN A 303 -4.38 -5.16 -12.41
CA ASN A 303 -5.77 -5.51 -12.66
C ASN A 303 -6.23 -5.00 -14.04
N VAL A 304 -6.39 -5.94 -14.98
CA VAL A 304 -6.70 -5.61 -16.39
C VAL A 304 -8.16 -5.19 -16.57
N PHE A 305 -9.05 -5.62 -15.69
CA PHE A 305 -10.46 -5.20 -15.71
C PHE A 305 -10.59 -3.72 -15.38
N ARG A 306 -9.94 -3.28 -14.30
CA ARG A 306 -9.89 -1.88 -13.88
C ARG A 306 -9.18 -1.02 -14.93
N SER A 307 -8.04 -1.49 -15.43
CA SER A 307 -7.29 -0.83 -16.52
C SER A 307 -8.14 -0.65 -17.79
N TYR A 308 -8.92 -1.66 -18.16
CA TYR A 308 -9.84 -1.58 -19.30
C TYR A 308 -10.93 -0.52 -19.06
N HIS A 309 -11.53 -0.46 -17.87
CA HIS A 309 -12.56 0.52 -17.55
C HIS A 309 -12.05 1.96 -17.59
N ILE A 310 -10.82 2.22 -17.11
CA ILE A 310 -10.18 3.53 -17.25
C ILE A 310 -10.05 3.88 -18.73
N LEU A 311 -9.52 2.97 -19.55
CA LEU A 311 -9.33 3.19 -20.98
C LEU A 311 -10.67 3.47 -21.70
N ASP A 312 -11.68 2.64 -21.45
CA ASP A 312 -12.99 2.67 -22.10
C ASP A 312 -13.84 3.89 -21.69
N ALA A 313 -13.59 4.45 -20.51
CA ALA A 313 -14.17 5.74 -20.10
C ALA A 313 -13.79 6.90 -21.03
N GLY A 314 -12.70 6.74 -21.79
CA GLY A 314 -12.28 7.66 -22.84
C GLY A 314 -11.42 8.82 -22.37
N GLN A 315 -10.94 9.59 -23.36
CA GLN A 315 -10.05 10.72 -23.10
C GLN A 315 -10.82 11.90 -22.49
N GLN A 316 -10.26 12.46 -21.42
CA GLN A 316 -10.79 13.55 -20.62
C GLN A 316 -9.79 14.71 -20.65
N SER A 317 -10.09 15.81 -21.34
CA SER A 317 -9.15 16.94 -21.46
C SER A 317 -9.28 17.94 -20.31
N ALA A 318 -8.15 18.49 -19.85
CA ALA A 318 -8.12 19.56 -18.87
C ALA A 318 -8.99 20.77 -19.30
N SER A 319 -9.74 21.34 -18.37
CA SER A 319 -10.65 22.47 -18.64
C SER A 319 -10.96 23.26 -17.38
N ASN A 320 -10.90 24.58 -17.49
CA ASN A 320 -11.34 25.50 -16.42
C ASN A 320 -12.83 25.89 -16.55
N SER A 321 -13.59 25.20 -17.41
CA SER A 321 -14.96 25.59 -17.77
C SER A 321 -15.93 24.42 -17.93
N SER A 322 -15.46 23.19 -17.78
CA SER A 322 -16.25 21.97 -17.89
C SER A 322 -15.74 20.93 -16.91
N LEU A 323 -16.63 20.06 -16.48
CA LEU A 323 -16.27 18.86 -15.74
C LEU A 323 -15.73 17.79 -16.70
N VAL A 324 -14.84 16.96 -16.19
CA VAL A 324 -14.49 15.64 -16.71
C VAL A 324 -15.20 14.56 -15.88
N ASP A 325 -15.21 13.34 -16.40
CA ASP A 325 -15.74 12.21 -15.67
C ASP A 325 -14.81 11.82 -14.48
N PRO A 326 -15.36 11.23 -13.40
CA PRO A 326 -14.58 10.80 -12.23
C PRO A 326 -13.72 9.55 -12.48
N GLN A 327 -13.70 9.06 -13.71
CA GLN A 327 -12.73 8.08 -14.23
C GLN A 327 -12.36 8.45 -15.66
N GLY A 328 -11.16 8.08 -16.09
CA GLY A 328 -10.70 8.29 -17.46
C GLY A 328 -9.20 8.53 -17.53
N TRP A 329 -8.76 9.08 -18.66
CA TRP A 329 -7.35 9.38 -18.90
C TRP A 329 -7.18 10.59 -19.80
N ASP A 330 -5.98 11.16 -19.85
CA ASP A 330 -5.60 12.20 -20.80
C ASP A 330 -4.21 11.95 -21.38
N PHE A 331 -4.02 12.37 -22.63
CA PHE A 331 -2.71 12.57 -23.24
C PHE A 331 -2.60 14.03 -23.66
N ALA A 332 -1.72 14.77 -23.01
CA ALA A 332 -1.60 16.21 -23.21
C ALA A 332 -0.15 16.66 -23.09
N THR A 333 0.11 17.88 -23.57
CA THR A 333 1.42 18.52 -23.53
C THR A 333 1.35 19.72 -22.58
N THR A 334 2.33 19.85 -21.69
CA THR A 334 2.36 20.96 -20.74
C THR A 334 2.48 22.33 -21.42
N SER A 335 1.64 23.27 -20.98
CA SER A 335 1.78 24.70 -21.32
C SER A 335 1.71 25.61 -20.09
N SER A 336 1.00 25.15 -19.07
CA SER A 336 0.82 25.71 -17.74
C SER A 336 0.26 24.57 -16.87
N ASN A 337 -0.03 24.84 -15.59
CA ASN A 337 -0.79 23.89 -14.79
C ASN A 337 -2.13 23.57 -15.47
N SER A 338 -2.52 22.29 -15.41
CA SER A 338 -3.74 21.75 -15.99
C SER A 338 -4.67 21.28 -14.88
N PHE A 339 -5.94 21.67 -14.94
CA PHE A 339 -6.97 21.24 -13.99
C PHE A 339 -8.01 20.32 -14.64
N TYR A 340 -8.33 19.26 -13.93
CA TYR A 340 -9.36 18.28 -14.28
C TYR A 340 -10.39 18.27 -13.16
N PHE A 341 -11.46 19.05 -13.33
CA PHE A 341 -12.54 19.12 -12.35
C PHE A 341 -13.53 17.98 -12.58
N PHE A 342 -13.85 17.23 -11.54
CA PHE A 342 -14.84 16.15 -11.60
C PHE A 342 -15.81 16.25 -10.43
N GLU A 343 -16.91 15.51 -10.51
CA GLU A 343 -17.96 15.51 -9.49
C GLU A 343 -18.24 14.07 -9.04
N ILE A 344 -18.27 13.89 -7.73
CA ILE A 344 -18.82 12.71 -7.07
C ILE A 344 -20.33 12.98 -6.87
N PRO A 345 -21.22 12.15 -7.45
CA PRO A 345 -22.67 12.37 -7.37
C PRO A 345 -23.22 12.47 -5.94
N GLU A 346 -24.36 13.16 -5.77
CA GLU A 346 -25.03 13.35 -4.46
C GLU A 346 -25.38 12.05 -3.72
N ASP A 347 -25.57 10.96 -4.46
CA ASP A 347 -25.94 9.63 -3.98
C ASP A 347 -24.78 8.62 -4.00
N GLN A 348 -23.54 9.10 -4.15
CA GLN A 348 -22.34 8.26 -4.24
C GLN A 348 -21.20 8.84 -3.40
N ALA A 349 -20.31 7.97 -2.95
CA ALA A 349 -19.02 8.34 -2.37
C ALA A 349 -17.95 7.48 -3.03
N ALA A 350 -16.78 8.04 -3.34
CA ALA A 350 -15.67 7.22 -3.82
C ALA A 350 -14.95 6.59 -2.63
N SER A 351 -15.15 5.29 -2.40
CA SER A 351 -14.42 4.51 -1.39
C SER A 351 -12.95 4.33 -1.76
N GLU A 352 -12.66 4.39 -3.06
CA GLU A 352 -11.33 4.34 -3.61
C GLU A 352 -11.17 5.42 -4.68
N PHE A 353 -10.01 6.06 -4.69
CA PHE A 353 -9.60 6.94 -5.78
C PHE A 353 -8.13 6.71 -6.09
N SER A 354 -7.80 6.35 -7.33
CA SER A 354 -6.42 6.21 -7.79
C SER A 354 -6.20 7.11 -8.98
N ALA A 355 -5.12 7.90 -8.96
CA ALA A 355 -4.70 8.73 -10.07
C ALA A 355 -3.19 8.62 -10.27
N ILE A 356 -2.77 8.32 -11.51
CA ILE A 356 -1.39 8.22 -11.93
C ILE A 356 -1.11 9.23 -13.03
N LEU A 357 -0.08 10.05 -12.82
CA LEU A 357 0.54 10.87 -13.86
C LEU A 357 1.85 10.20 -14.28
N THR A 358 2.16 10.15 -15.57
CA THR A 358 3.48 9.74 -16.06
C THR A 358 3.93 10.63 -17.23
N TRP A 359 5.24 10.76 -17.39
CA TRP A 359 5.86 11.40 -18.56
C TRP A 359 7.14 10.66 -18.93
N ASN A 360 7.56 10.75 -20.18
CA ASN A 360 8.82 10.17 -20.61
C ASN A 360 9.98 11.15 -20.33
N ARG A 361 11.05 10.63 -19.71
CA ARG A 361 12.35 11.31 -19.66
C ARG A 361 12.86 11.49 -21.08
N ASN A 362 13.24 12.71 -21.43
CA ASN A 362 13.82 13.00 -22.74
C ASN A 362 15.34 12.77 -22.74
N ILE A 363 15.80 11.92 -23.67
CA ILE A 363 17.20 11.74 -24.02
C ILE A 363 17.39 12.26 -25.43
N GLU A 364 18.44 13.05 -25.67
CA GLU A 364 18.74 13.58 -27.00
C GLU A 364 19.95 12.90 -27.62
N ASN A 365 20.07 13.02 -28.94
CA ASN A 365 21.30 12.65 -29.64
C ASN A 365 22.26 13.84 -29.67
N GLY A 366 23.21 13.88 -28.75
CA GLY A 366 24.25 14.91 -28.66
C GLY A 366 25.41 14.75 -29.65
N SER A 367 25.34 13.80 -30.60
CA SER A 367 26.45 13.54 -31.51
C SER A 367 26.68 14.67 -32.50
N LEU A 368 27.91 15.19 -32.55
CA LEU A 368 28.33 16.23 -33.51
C LEU A 368 28.64 15.70 -34.92
N PHE A 369 28.66 14.38 -35.13
CA PHE A 369 28.96 13.81 -36.45
C PHE A 369 27.74 13.12 -37.07
N PRO A 370 27.50 13.30 -38.39
CA PRO A 370 26.41 12.63 -39.07
C PRO A 370 26.45 11.10 -38.91
N GLY A 371 25.32 10.51 -38.53
CA GLY A 371 25.18 9.06 -38.31
C GLY A 371 25.75 8.58 -36.97
N GLY A 372 26.15 9.50 -36.10
CA GLY A 372 26.55 9.22 -34.73
C GLY A 372 25.41 9.27 -33.73
N PHE A 373 25.60 8.57 -32.62
CA PHE A 373 24.75 8.66 -31.44
C PHE A 373 25.58 8.81 -30.18
N THR A 374 25.19 9.75 -29.35
CA THR A 374 25.71 9.93 -27.99
C THR A 374 24.52 10.36 -27.15
N PRO A 375 24.06 9.54 -26.19
CA PRO A 375 22.93 9.91 -25.37
C PRO A 375 23.29 11.15 -24.54
N GLU A 376 22.44 12.17 -24.61
CA GLU A 376 22.59 13.41 -23.87
C GLU A 376 21.33 13.61 -23.02
N PHE A 377 21.53 13.59 -21.70
CA PHE A 377 20.46 13.81 -20.72
C PHE A 377 20.57 15.24 -20.16
N ASN A 378 19.55 16.06 -20.41
CA ASN A 378 19.54 17.48 -20.09
C ASN A 378 18.76 17.84 -18.80
N GLY A 379 18.42 16.82 -17.99
CA GLY A 379 17.63 16.98 -16.77
C GLY A 379 16.26 16.30 -16.88
N LEU A 380 15.73 15.91 -15.73
CA LEU A 380 14.40 15.32 -15.63
C LEU A 380 13.38 16.46 -15.48
N GLU A 381 12.32 16.41 -16.28
CA GLU A 381 11.17 17.27 -16.09
C GLU A 381 10.44 16.89 -14.81
N ASN A 382 9.96 17.86 -14.03
CA ASN A 382 9.39 17.64 -12.70
C ASN A 382 7.92 18.04 -12.67
N LEU A 383 7.03 17.17 -13.13
CA LEU A 383 5.59 17.40 -13.01
C LEU A 383 5.10 16.89 -11.65
N ASP A 384 4.20 17.61 -11.00
CA ASP A 384 3.58 17.15 -9.75
C ASP A 384 2.09 16.86 -9.95
N LEU A 385 1.50 16.00 -9.11
CA LEU A 385 0.07 15.69 -9.10
C LEU A 385 -0.55 16.08 -7.76
N LYS A 386 -1.63 16.86 -7.79
CA LYS A 386 -2.34 17.31 -6.58
C LYS A 386 -3.83 17.09 -6.70
N LEU A 387 -4.47 16.75 -5.59
CA LEU A 387 -5.92 16.57 -5.49
C LEU A 387 -6.49 17.60 -4.51
N TYR A 388 -7.59 18.25 -4.90
CA TYR A 388 -8.26 19.27 -4.11
C TYR A 388 -9.76 18.99 -4.02
N HIS A 389 -10.37 19.46 -2.92
CA HIS A 389 -11.78 19.84 -2.98
C HIS A 389 -11.95 20.99 -3.98
N ALA A 390 -13.11 21.10 -4.60
CA ALA A 390 -13.43 22.19 -5.52
C ALA A 390 -14.88 22.64 -5.39
N GLY A 391 -15.18 23.82 -5.91
CA GLY A 391 -16.54 24.33 -5.99
C GLY A 391 -16.68 25.40 -7.08
N GLY A 392 -17.61 25.19 -8.00
CA GLY A 392 -17.80 26.10 -9.13
C GLY A 392 -16.59 26.19 -10.06
N LEU A 393 -15.87 25.08 -10.26
CA LEU A 393 -14.65 24.95 -11.07
C LEU A 393 -13.49 25.79 -10.53
N ILE A 394 -13.39 25.88 -9.20
CA ILE A 394 -12.32 26.57 -8.50
C ILE A 394 -11.76 25.62 -7.44
N PRO A 395 -10.45 25.33 -7.43
CA PRO A 395 -9.84 24.48 -6.42
C PRO A 395 -9.89 25.16 -5.05
N GLY A 396 -10.18 24.38 -4.02
CA GLY A 396 -10.27 24.75 -2.62
C GLY A 396 -9.10 24.19 -1.82
N SER A 397 -9.40 23.55 -0.69
CA SER A 397 -8.38 22.91 0.14
C SER A 397 -7.82 21.66 -0.53
N MET A 398 -6.51 21.47 -0.42
CA MET A 398 -5.82 20.27 -0.88
C MET A 398 -6.20 19.08 0.00
N ILE A 399 -6.40 17.94 -0.64
CA ILE A 399 -6.67 16.64 -0.01
C ILE A 399 -5.38 15.85 0.07
N ASP A 400 -4.64 15.80 -1.04
CA ASP A 400 -3.40 15.03 -1.15
C ASP A 400 -2.50 15.57 -2.27
N SER A 401 -1.21 15.23 -2.22
CA SER A 401 -0.24 15.53 -3.28
C SER A 401 0.86 14.49 -3.41
N SER A 402 1.41 14.41 -4.63
CA SER A 402 2.56 13.63 -5.02
C SER A 402 3.50 14.55 -5.81
N GLU A 403 4.70 14.77 -5.27
CA GLU A 403 5.67 15.82 -5.62
C GLU A 403 7.10 15.23 -5.59
N SER A 404 7.32 14.10 -6.27
CA SER A 404 8.63 13.46 -6.33
C SER A 404 9.59 14.21 -7.24
N SER A 405 10.73 14.63 -6.68
CA SER A 405 11.80 15.28 -7.44
C SER A 405 12.63 14.37 -8.34
N VAL A 406 12.41 13.04 -8.26
CA VAL A 406 13.27 12.03 -8.90
C VAL A 406 12.54 11.07 -9.83
N ASP A 407 11.23 10.93 -9.66
CA ASP A 407 10.40 10.04 -10.48
C ASP A 407 9.89 10.76 -11.74
N ASN A 408 9.56 9.97 -12.77
CA ASN A 408 8.81 10.44 -13.93
C ASN A 408 7.34 10.01 -13.90
N ALA A 409 6.84 9.84 -12.67
CA ALA A 409 5.47 9.48 -12.39
C ALA A 409 5.07 9.98 -11.00
N GLU A 410 3.79 10.29 -10.85
CA GLU A 410 3.19 10.72 -9.59
C GLU A 410 1.93 9.90 -9.32
N HIS A 411 1.61 9.69 -8.05
CA HIS A 411 0.52 8.81 -7.64
C HIS A 411 -0.25 9.36 -6.44
N ILE A 412 -1.55 9.56 -6.66
CA ILE A 412 -2.52 9.80 -5.61
C ILE A 412 -3.33 8.54 -5.44
N TYR A 413 -3.45 8.07 -4.21
CA TYR A 413 -4.22 6.90 -3.85
C TYR A 413 -4.96 7.16 -2.55
N LEU A 414 -6.28 7.05 -2.60
CA LEU A 414 -7.16 7.08 -1.46
C LEU A 414 -7.93 5.76 -1.38
N ASN A 415 -7.99 5.13 -0.21
CA ASN A 415 -8.82 3.94 0.03
C ASN A 415 -9.22 3.88 1.50
N ASP A 416 -10.53 4.00 1.75
CA ASP A 416 -11.11 4.01 3.09
C ASP A 416 -10.87 2.67 3.82
N SER A 417 -10.93 1.55 3.09
CA SER A 417 -10.75 0.22 3.69
C SER A 417 -9.31 -0.11 4.10
N LEU A 418 -8.33 0.63 3.53
CA LEU A 418 -6.91 0.48 3.82
C LEU A 418 -6.36 1.59 4.72
N ASP A 419 -7.25 2.44 5.28
CA ASP A 419 -6.88 3.62 6.07
C ASP A 419 -5.91 4.56 5.31
N MET A 420 -6.08 4.63 3.99
CA MET A 420 -5.24 5.43 3.10
C MET A 420 -5.98 6.70 2.71
N GLY A 421 -6.14 7.62 3.66
CA GLY A 421 -6.96 8.81 3.46
C GLY A 421 -8.47 8.51 3.47
N SER A 422 -9.26 9.57 3.52
CA SER A 422 -10.73 9.44 3.61
C SER A 422 -11.36 9.28 2.24
N LEU A 423 -12.51 8.60 2.20
CA LEU A 423 -13.38 8.54 1.02
C LEU A 423 -13.70 9.94 0.47
N LEU A 424 -13.86 10.04 -0.86
CA LEU A 424 -14.34 11.28 -1.48
C LEU A 424 -15.86 11.31 -1.40
N GLU A 425 -16.38 12.10 -0.46
CA GLU A 425 -17.81 12.37 -0.29
C GLU A 425 -18.44 12.99 -1.55
N PRO A 426 -19.78 13.03 -1.64
CA PRO A 426 -20.46 13.84 -2.64
C PRO A 426 -19.93 15.27 -2.72
N GLY A 427 -19.60 15.72 -3.93
CA GLY A 427 -19.04 17.05 -4.14
C GLY A 427 -18.15 17.16 -5.38
N GLN A 428 -17.63 18.37 -5.58
CA GLN A 428 -16.72 18.65 -6.70
C GLN A 428 -15.27 18.61 -6.23
N TYR A 429 -14.40 18.09 -7.10
CA TYR A 429 -12.98 17.88 -6.85
C TYR A 429 -12.17 18.34 -8.05
N ALA A 430 -10.85 18.48 -7.87
CA ALA A 430 -9.93 18.82 -8.94
C ALA A 430 -8.63 18.05 -8.82
N LEU A 431 -8.23 17.35 -9.89
CA LEU A 431 -6.83 16.98 -10.11
C LEU A 431 -6.11 18.16 -10.76
N GLU A 432 -4.91 18.46 -10.27
CA GLU A 432 -3.99 19.43 -10.84
C GLU A 432 -2.71 18.71 -11.28
N VAL A 433 -2.36 18.85 -12.56
CA VAL A 433 -1.00 18.57 -13.05
C VAL A 433 -0.22 19.88 -12.97
N VAL A 434 0.75 19.94 -12.07
CA VAL A 434 1.65 21.08 -11.94
C VAL A 434 2.77 20.95 -12.94
N ALA A 435 2.95 21.99 -13.78
CA ALA A 435 3.90 21.95 -14.86
C ALA A 435 4.86 23.16 -14.76
N PRO A 436 6.07 22.98 -14.19
CA PRO A 436 7.06 24.05 -14.11
C PRO A 436 7.71 24.38 -15.48
N SER A 437 7.58 23.48 -16.45
CA SER A 437 8.09 23.60 -17.81
C SER A 437 6.98 23.37 -18.85
N THR A 438 7.24 23.81 -20.09
CA THR A 438 6.30 23.67 -21.22
C THR A 438 6.85 22.71 -22.27
N GLY A 439 5.99 21.96 -22.93
CA GLY A 439 6.37 21.05 -24.01
C GLY A 439 6.65 19.62 -23.57
N VAL A 440 6.24 19.25 -22.35
CA VAL A 440 6.37 17.89 -21.82
C VAL A 440 5.08 17.14 -22.11
N ASP A 441 5.14 16.06 -22.88
CA ASP A 441 4.02 15.15 -23.07
C ASP A 441 3.83 14.30 -21.81
N TYR A 442 2.58 14.14 -21.38
CA TYR A 442 2.22 13.35 -20.21
C TYR A 442 0.97 12.51 -20.46
N GLY A 443 0.90 11.38 -19.77
CA GLY A 443 -0.29 10.56 -19.59
C GLY A 443 -0.82 10.72 -18.18
N LEU A 444 -2.09 11.05 -18.03
CA LEU A 444 -2.81 11.04 -16.74
C LEU A 444 -3.89 9.97 -16.81
N ALA A 445 -4.06 9.15 -15.78
CA ALA A 445 -5.13 8.16 -15.68
C ALA A 445 -5.69 8.16 -14.27
N TRP A 446 -7.01 8.05 -14.12
CA TRP A 446 -7.65 7.97 -12.82
C TRP A 446 -8.92 7.13 -12.83
N LEU A 447 -9.27 6.63 -11.64
CA LEU A 447 -10.52 5.95 -11.38
C LEU A 447 -11.03 6.32 -9.98
N ALA A 448 -12.35 6.40 -9.86
CA ALA A 448 -13.07 6.44 -8.61
C ALA A 448 -13.92 5.17 -8.51
N ASP A 449 -13.73 4.37 -7.46
CA ASP A 449 -14.64 3.27 -7.15
C ASP A 449 -15.70 3.74 -6.17
N PHE A 450 -16.97 3.50 -6.48
CA PHE A 450 -18.10 4.14 -5.82
C PHE A 450 -18.82 3.21 -4.85
N GLN A 451 -19.31 3.80 -3.77
CA GLN A 451 -20.29 3.22 -2.86
C GLN A 451 -21.56 4.06 -2.88
N GLU A 452 -22.71 3.41 -2.86
CA GLU A 452 -24.00 4.12 -2.83
C GLU A 452 -24.21 4.79 -1.46
N VAL A 453 -24.47 6.10 -1.46
CA VAL A 453 -24.76 6.87 -0.24
C VAL A 453 -26.26 6.98 -0.04
N HIS A 454 -26.73 6.47 1.09
CA HIS A 454 -28.14 6.47 1.47
C HIS A 454 -28.34 7.26 2.75
N GLN A 455 -29.15 8.33 2.69
CA GLN A 455 -29.41 9.19 3.85
C GLN A 455 -30.69 8.77 4.54
N TRP A 456 -30.63 8.57 5.86
CA TRP A 456 -31.82 8.32 6.66
C TRP A 456 -32.68 9.59 6.74
N ALA A 457 -33.92 9.50 6.25
CA ALA A 457 -34.82 10.62 5.99
C ALA A 457 -36.20 10.45 6.66
N ALA A 458 -36.29 9.67 7.75
CA ALA A 458 -37.57 9.46 8.40
C ALA A 458 -38.14 10.75 9.00
N SER A 459 -39.45 10.95 8.85
CA SER A 459 -40.17 12.13 9.36
C SER A 459 -40.65 12.02 10.81
N THR A 460 -40.30 10.93 11.49
CA THR A 460 -40.70 10.64 12.88
C THR A 460 -39.50 10.69 13.83
N ALA A 461 -39.77 10.88 15.12
CA ALA A 461 -38.73 10.87 16.15
C ALA A 461 -38.03 9.50 16.29
N SER A 462 -38.69 8.42 15.87
CA SER A 462 -38.07 7.10 15.77
C SER A 462 -38.68 6.30 14.62
N ALA A 463 -37.85 5.55 13.89
CA ALA A 463 -38.28 4.71 12.79
C ALA A 463 -37.35 3.51 12.57
N ALA A 464 -37.88 2.43 11.98
CA ALA A 464 -37.11 1.22 11.70
C ALA A 464 -36.14 1.41 10.53
N TRP A 465 -34.93 0.86 10.68
CA TRP A 465 -33.83 0.89 9.72
C TRP A 465 -34.20 0.27 8.37
N GLU A 466 -34.88 -0.87 8.39
CA GLU A 466 -35.25 -1.64 7.18
C GLU A 466 -36.44 -1.07 6.40
N THR A 467 -37.04 0.03 6.86
CA THR A 467 -38.22 0.55 6.18
C THR A 467 -37.79 1.31 4.93
N ASN A 468 -38.14 0.78 3.77
CA ASN A 468 -37.82 1.31 2.45
C ASN A 468 -38.01 2.84 2.27
N LEU A 469 -39.02 3.42 2.93
CA LEU A 469 -39.35 4.85 2.80
C LEU A 469 -38.66 5.76 3.82
N ASN A 470 -37.81 5.22 4.69
CA ASN A 470 -37.03 5.98 5.65
C ASN A 470 -35.66 6.39 5.11
N TRP A 471 -35.37 6.13 3.84
CA TRP A 471 -34.11 6.50 3.17
C TRP A 471 -34.38 7.47 2.02
N SER A 472 -33.41 8.35 1.75
CA SER A 472 -33.48 9.39 0.70
C SER A 472 -33.79 8.77 -0.66
N VAL A 473 -33.12 7.66 -0.97
CA VAL A 473 -33.47 6.74 -2.05
C VAL A 473 -34.22 5.57 -1.43
N ALA A 474 -35.40 5.26 -1.96
CA ALA A 474 -36.24 4.23 -1.37
C ALA A 474 -35.58 2.85 -1.57
N GLY A 475 -34.97 2.30 -0.53
CA GLY A 475 -34.30 1.01 -0.54
C GLY A 475 -34.20 0.40 0.87
N VAL A 476 -33.70 -0.82 0.94
CA VAL A 476 -33.38 -1.51 2.18
C VAL A 476 -31.85 -1.62 2.28
N PRO A 477 -31.24 -1.31 3.44
CA PRO A 477 -29.79 -1.36 3.60
C PRO A 477 -29.14 -2.68 3.14
N ALA A 478 -28.08 -2.54 2.35
CA ALA A 478 -27.33 -3.63 1.75
C ALA A 478 -25.82 -3.46 1.97
N GLU A 479 -25.05 -4.51 1.71
CA GLU A 479 -23.62 -4.62 2.06
C GLU A 479 -22.73 -3.53 1.43
N ASP A 480 -23.14 -2.95 0.31
CA ASP A 480 -22.47 -1.86 -0.44
C ASP A 480 -22.94 -0.46 -0.02
N TRP A 481 -23.90 -0.35 0.90
CA TRP A 481 -24.44 0.96 1.28
C TRP A 481 -23.51 1.70 2.24
N PHE A 482 -23.21 2.95 1.91
CA PHE A 482 -22.83 3.96 2.87
C PHE A 482 -24.09 4.59 3.48
N ALA A 483 -24.50 4.10 4.65
CA ALA A 483 -25.62 4.63 5.41
C ALA A 483 -25.25 5.90 6.20
N THR A 484 -25.87 7.04 5.87
CA THR A 484 -25.70 8.30 6.59
C THR A 484 -26.93 8.65 7.42
N LEU A 485 -26.76 8.75 8.73
CA LEU A 485 -27.79 9.10 9.69
C LEU A 485 -27.46 10.50 10.21
N ASP A 486 -28.11 11.52 9.66
CA ASP A 486 -27.99 12.89 10.17
C ASP A 486 -29.36 13.45 10.55
N ASN A 487 -29.52 13.81 11.83
CA ASN A 487 -30.68 14.56 12.27
C ASN A 487 -30.50 16.05 11.98
N THR A 488 -30.88 16.43 10.76
CA THR A 488 -30.85 17.81 10.25
C THR A 488 -32.11 18.62 10.57
N THR A 489 -33.10 18.02 11.26
CA THR A 489 -34.46 18.60 11.30
C THR A 489 -35.03 18.79 12.71
N PHE A 490 -34.80 17.85 13.65
CA PHE A 490 -35.55 17.80 14.90
C PHE A 490 -34.68 18.07 16.14
N VAL A 491 -35.05 19.09 16.92
CA VAL A 491 -34.34 19.45 18.16
C VAL A 491 -34.41 18.39 19.26
N ASP A 492 -35.53 17.65 19.34
CA ASP A 492 -35.77 16.64 20.40
C ASP A 492 -35.02 15.31 20.16
N GLY A 493 -34.25 15.23 19.08
CA GLY A 493 -33.50 14.05 18.65
C GLY A 493 -34.32 13.08 17.79
N GLN A 494 -33.61 12.23 17.04
CA GLN A 494 -34.17 11.16 16.22
C GLN A 494 -33.47 9.82 16.48
N LYS A 495 -34.18 8.72 16.20
CA LYS A 495 -33.69 7.36 16.45
C LYS A 495 -34.00 6.41 15.28
N ALA A 496 -32.96 5.92 14.60
CA ALA A 496 -33.04 4.80 13.66
C ALA A 496 -32.89 3.48 14.41
N VAL A 497 -33.80 2.52 14.21
CA VAL A 497 -33.81 1.25 14.98
C VAL A 497 -33.47 0.07 14.08
N ILE A 498 -32.34 -0.59 14.34
CA ILE A 498 -31.91 -1.85 13.69
C ILE A 498 -32.79 -2.98 14.21
N ASN A 499 -33.89 -3.30 13.53
CA ASN A 499 -34.87 -4.27 13.98
C ASN A 499 -34.66 -5.70 13.44
N THR A 500 -33.70 -5.88 12.53
CA THR A 500 -33.23 -7.15 11.98
C THR A 500 -31.72 -7.09 11.77
N ASP A 501 -31.07 -8.25 11.62
CA ASP A 501 -29.66 -8.27 11.25
C ASP A 501 -29.44 -7.60 9.90
N SER A 502 -28.45 -6.71 9.81
CA SER A 502 -28.14 -5.91 8.62
C SER A 502 -26.63 -5.88 8.41
N THR A 503 -26.20 -5.86 7.15
CA THR A 503 -24.81 -5.63 6.74
C THR A 503 -24.76 -4.43 5.81
N VAL A 504 -23.81 -3.54 6.02
CA VAL A 504 -23.56 -2.34 5.19
C VAL A 504 -22.07 -2.09 5.01
N TYR A 505 -21.72 -1.23 4.06
CA TYR A 505 -20.33 -0.88 3.82
C TYR A 505 -19.83 0.03 4.94
N LYS A 506 -20.54 1.14 5.18
CA LYS A 506 -20.15 2.17 6.14
C LYS A 506 -21.38 2.74 6.82
N VAL A 507 -21.23 3.17 8.08
CA VAL A 507 -22.31 3.88 8.80
C VAL A 507 -21.78 5.15 9.40
N ARG A 508 -22.42 6.28 9.12
CA ARG A 508 -22.15 7.56 9.79
C ARG A 508 -23.36 8.00 10.59
N VAL A 509 -23.15 8.36 11.86
CA VAL A 509 -24.20 8.88 12.75
C VAL A 509 -23.82 10.27 13.25
N SER A 510 -24.65 11.26 12.96
CA SER A 510 -24.38 12.68 13.24
C SER A 510 -25.67 13.43 13.59
N GLY A 511 -25.58 14.51 14.36
CA GLY A 511 -26.76 15.26 14.81
C GLY A 511 -26.61 16.76 14.57
N SER A 512 -26.80 17.20 13.33
CA SER A 512 -26.65 18.60 12.92
C SER A 512 -27.61 19.58 13.63
N VAL A 513 -28.83 19.16 13.96
CA VAL A 513 -29.84 20.00 14.66
C VAL A 513 -30.19 19.47 16.06
N GLY A 514 -30.35 18.16 16.19
CA GLY A 514 -30.56 17.50 17.48
C GLY A 514 -29.93 16.12 17.45
N ARG A 515 -29.94 15.41 18.58
CA ARG A 515 -29.24 14.11 18.66
C ARG A 515 -29.76 13.13 17.61
N MET A 516 -28.88 12.43 16.90
CA MET A 516 -29.24 11.27 16.09
C MET A 516 -28.77 10.00 16.77
N THR A 517 -29.65 9.02 16.88
CA THR A 517 -29.37 7.76 17.59
C THR A 517 -29.54 6.58 16.65
N LEU A 518 -28.52 5.76 16.55
CA LEU A 518 -28.60 4.41 16.00
C LEU A 518 -28.88 3.43 17.14
N ASP A 519 -30.04 2.81 17.14
CA ASP A 519 -30.48 1.87 18.17
C ASP A 519 -30.33 0.44 17.70
N LEU A 520 -29.58 -0.37 18.46
CA LEU A 520 -29.44 -1.81 18.26
C LEU A 520 -30.10 -2.54 19.43
N PRO A 521 -31.39 -2.89 19.35
CA PRO A 521 -32.07 -3.68 20.37
C PRO A 521 -31.42 -5.05 20.61
N THR A 522 -31.68 -5.65 21.76
CA THR A 522 -31.15 -6.99 22.09
C THR A 522 -31.59 -8.03 21.05
N GLY A 523 -30.62 -8.79 20.53
CA GLY A 523 -30.84 -9.87 19.56
C GLY A 523 -30.73 -9.47 18.09
N THR A 524 -30.30 -8.25 17.78
CA THR A 524 -30.00 -7.79 16.41
C THR A 524 -28.52 -7.52 16.23
N THR A 525 -28.02 -7.67 15.00
CA THR A 525 -26.64 -7.42 14.61
C THR A 525 -26.56 -6.40 13.47
N LEU A 526 -25.74 -5.36 13.61
CA LEU A 526 -25.32 -4.54 12.48
C LEU A 526 -23.86 -4.86 12.19
N SER A 527 -23.59 -5.34 10.97
CA SER A 527 -22.25 -5.57 10.46
C SER A 527 -21.84 -4.43 9.52
N SER A 528 -20.62 -3.92 9.67
CA SER A 528 -20.02 -2.91 8.80
C SER A 528 -18.70 -3.45 8.27
N THR A 529 -18.46 -3.40 6.96
CA THR A 529 -17.20 -3.85 6.35
C THR A 529 -16.13 -2.77 6.35
N SER A 530 -16.53 -1.50 6.45
CA SER A 530 -15.71 -0.33 6.77
C SER A 530 -16.12 0.24 8.14
N ASP A 531 -15.71 1.46 8.42
CA ASP A 531 -15.90 2.13 9.70
C ASP A 531 -17.36 2.48 10.02
N VAL A 532 -17.65 2.49 11.31
CA VAL A 532 -18.85 3.07 11.89
C VAL A 532 -18.42 4.38 12.53
N GLU A 533 -18.78 5.50 11.92
CA GLU A 533 -18.42 6.84 12.36
C GLU A 533 -19.51 7.42 13.26
N ILE A 534 -19.13 7.82 14.48
CA ILE A 534 -19.94 8.70 15.32
C ILE A 534 -19.34 10.09 15.25
N ARG A 535 -20.11 11.04 14.71
CA ARG A 535 -19.76 12.46 14.67
C ARG A 535 -20.55 13.24 15.72
N ALA A 536 -20.23 14.52 15.83
CA ALA A 536 -20.92 15.44 16.73
C ALA A 536 -22.46 15.29 16.68
N GLY A 537 -23.08 15.11 17.85
CA GLY A 537 -24.53 14.92 17.97
C GLY A 537 -25.03 13.51 17.62
N GLY A 538 -24.18 12.59 17.19
CA GLY A 538 -24.48 11.18 16.99
C GLY A 538 -24.44 10.36 18.28
N ALA A 539 -25.10 9.21 18.29
CA ALA A 539 -25.08 8.25 19.38
C ALA A 539 -25.43 6.85 18.89
N ILE A 540 -24.88 5.82 19.54
CA ILE A 540 -25.30 4.43 19.39
C ILE A 540 -25.83 3.92 20.73
N THR A 541 -27.00 3.27 20.74
CA THR A 541 -27.63 2.74 21.96
C THR A 541 -28.16 1.32 21.78
N GLY A 542 -28.36 0.60 22.88
CA GLY A 542 -29.11 -0.65 22.89
C GLY A 542 -28.35 -1.83 23.51
N GLY A 543 -28.75 -3.04 23.16
CA GLY A 543 -28.21 -4.32 23.67
C GLY A 543 -27.92 -5.36 22.59
N GLY A 544 -27.90 -4.96 21.32
CA GLY A 544 -27.53 -5.78 20.17
C GLY A 544 -26.02 -5.78 19.90
N VAL A 545 -25.62 -6.35 18.76
CA VAL A 545 -24.22 -6.51 18.34
C VAL A 545 -23.88 -5.50 17.25
N LEU A 546 -22.78 -4.77 17.42
CA LEU A 546 -22.15 -3.98 16.37
C LEU A 546 -20.86 -4.68 15.96
N ALA A 547 -20.81 -5.18 14.73
CA ALA A 547 -19.68 -5.90 14.17
C ALA A 547 -19.01 -5.04 13.09
N GLY A 548 -18.01 -4.25 13.47
CA GLY A 548 -17.26 -3.37 12.58
C GLY A 548 -16.27 -2.52 13.37
N ASN A 549 -15.41 -1.79 12.67
CA ASN A 549 -14.50 -0.82 13.29
C ASN A 549 -15.31 0.43 13.68
N LEU A 550 -15.13 0.96 14.89
CA LEU A 550 -15.84 2.15 15.36
C LEU A 550 -14.86 3.33 15.43
N GLN A 551 -15.14 4.40 14.68
CA GLN A 551 -14.44 5.68 14.77
C GLN A 551 -15.32 6.73 15.48
N ASN A 552 -14.74 7.55 16.36
CA ASN A 552 -15.42 8.65 17.04
C ASN A 552 -14.58 9.93 16.95
N GLU A 553 -15.06 10.92 16.18
CA GLU A 553 -14.31 12.15 15.83
C GLU A 553 -14.06 13.10 17.03
N SER A 554 -14.71 12.88 18.17
CA SER A 554 -14.72 13.82 19.29
C SER A 554 -13.80 13.46 20.47
N LEU A 555 -12.93 12.46 20.34
CA LEU A 555 -11.90 12.22 21.37
C LEU A 555 -10.88 13.37 21.50
N HIS A 556 -10.94 14.38 20.61
CA HIS A 556 -10.06 15.56 20.62
C HIS A 556 -10.74 16.92 20.93
N ALA A 557 -12.07 17.06 21.06
CA ALA A 557 -12.68 18.37 21.41
C ALA A 557 -14.16 18.39 21.91
N VAL A 558 -14.33 18.69 23.21
CA VAL A 558 -15.30 19.65 23.82
C VAL A 558 -16.84 19.37 23.86
N SER A 559 -17.34 19.17 25.10
CA SER A 559 -18.62 19.65 25.71
C SER A 559 -20.01 19.19 25.24
N ALA A 560 -20.16 18.39 24.20
CA ALA A 560 -21.45 17.74 23.89
C ALA A 560 -21.44 16.30 24.40
N VAL A 561 -22.48 15.89 25.14
CA VAL A 561 -22.57 14.54 25.74
C VAL A 561 -22.66 13.50 24.63
N GLU A 562 -21.56 12.84 24.32
CA GLU A 562 -21.50 11.69 23.42
C GLU A 562 -21.37 10.43 24.27
N THR A 563 -22.27 9.47 24.09
CA THR A 563 -22.38 8.32 25.00
C THR A 563 -22.62 7.06 24.20
N LEU A 564 -21.66 6.12 24.21
CA LEU A 564 -21.95 4.72 23.93
C LEU A 564 -22.64 4.14 25.17
N THR A 565 -23.94 3.87 25.10
CA THR A 565 -24.68 3.23 26.21
C THR A 565 -25.03 1.79 25.84
N VAL A 566 -24.27 0.84 26.38
CA VAL A 566 -24.59 -0.60 26.31
C VAL A 566 -25.50 -0.93 27.49
N THR A 567 -26.80 -1.13 27.23
CA THR A 567 -27.78 -1.41 28.29
C THR A 567 -27.94 -2.91 28.61
N ASP A 568 -27.27 -3.80 27.88
CA ASP A 568 -27.30 -5.25 28.08
C ASP A 568 -25.99 -5.95 27.59
N GLN A 569 -26.02 -6.97 26.72
CA GLN A 569 -24.82 -7.60 26.14
C GLN A 569 -24.46 -6.98 24.79
N ALA A 570 -23.38 -6.21 24.67
CA ALA A 570 -22.78 -5.85 23.38
C ALA A 570 -21.55 -6.73 23.14
N GLN A 571 -21.49 -7.41 22.00
CA GLN A 571 -20.24 -7.95 21.47
C GLN A 571 -19.62 -6.85 20.61
N ILE A 572 -18.51 -6.31 21.07
CA ILE A 572 -17.72 -5.34 20.33
C ILE A 572 -16.43 -6.06 19.95
N ALA A 573 -16.20 -6.26 18.65
CA ALA A 573 -14.96 -6.81 18.13
C ALA A 573 -14.02 -5.66 17.78
N GLY A 574 -12.75 -5.70 18.23
CA GLY A 574 -11.77 -4.63 18.02
C GLY A 574 -11.07 -4.17 19.31
N THR A 575 -10.12 -3.24 19.20
CA THR A 575 -9.35 -2.67 20.31
C THR A 575 -10.01 -1.35 20.78
N TRP A 576 -10.20 -1.16 22.08
CA TRP A 576 -10.77 0.07 22.66
C TRP A 576 -9.78 0.72 23.64
N ILE A 577 -9.65 2.05 23.55
CA ILE A 577 -9.08 2.90 24.60
C ILE A 577 -10.16 3.94 24.95
N VAL A 578 -10.65 3.94 26.19
CA VAL A 578 -11.57 4.97 26.71
C VAL A 578 -10.77 5.85 27.66
N VAL A 579 -10.55 7.10 27.30
CA VAL A 579 -9.90 8.11 28.16
C VAL A 579 -10.99 9.00 28.76
N ASP A 580 -11.05 9.11 30.09
CA ASP A 580 -11.99 9.98 30.83
C ASP A 580 -11.44 11.41 30.98
N ASP A 581 -12.34 12.39 31.02
CA ASP A 581 -12.11 13.85 31.09
C ASP A 581 -11.42 14.34 32.38
N SER A 582 -11.09 13.43 33.31
CA SER A 582 -10.33 13.75 34.52
C SER A 582 -8.81 13.86 34.28
N TYR A 583 -8.37 13.73 33.02
CA TYR A 583 -6.97 13.80 32.64
C TYR A 583 -6.37 15.20 32.79
N SER A 584 -5.52 15.38 33.80
CA SER A 584 -4.72 16.59 34.01
C SER A 584 -3.37 16.40 33.32
N GLN A 585 -3.02 17.20 32.31
CA GLN A 585 -1.73 17.11 31.58
C GLN A 585 -0.51 17.62 32.40
N VAL A 586 -0.53 17.53 33.73
CA VAL A 586 0.60 17.96 34.56
C VAL A 586 1.65 16.85 34.52
N ARG A 587 2.70 17.05 33.73
CA ARG A 587 3.83 16.12 33.66
C ARG A 587 4.49 15.93 35.04
N GLY A 588 5.01 14.74 35.28
CA GLY A 588 5.53 14.30 36.57
C GLY A 588 4.48 13.75 37.53
N THR A 589 3.22 13.61 37.11
CA THR A 589 2.13 13.11 37.97
C THR A 589 1.44 11.89 37.35
N THR A 590 0.97 10.98 38.22
CA THR A 590 0.07 9.90 37.84
C THR A 590 -1.30 10.51 37.57
N THR A 591 -1.78 10.38 36.34
CA THR A 591 -2.89 11.18 35.81
C THR A 591 -4.01 10.25 35.35
N GLY A 592 -5.03 10.17 36.20
CA GLY A 592 -6.27 9.49 35.88
C GLY A 592 -6.26 7.98 36.12
N SER A 593 -7.46 7.48 36.38
CA SER A 593 -7.77 6.06 36.49
C SER A 593 -8.94 5.76 35.55
N PHE A 594 -8.79 4.83 34.62
CA PHE A 594 -9.86 4.42 33.72
C PHE A 594 -10.07 2.90 33.74
N ASP A 595 -11.29 2.48 33.41
CA ASP A 595 -11.70 1.08 33.38
C ASP A 595 -11.36 0.46 32.01
N LEU A 596 -10.38 -0.45 31.98
CA LEU A 596 -10.03 -1.18 30.74
C LEU A 596 -10.98 -2.36 30.51
N LEU A 597 -11.77 -2.32 29.44
CA LEU A 597 -12.54 -3.46 28.94
C LEU A 597 -11.81 -4.08 27.74
N THR A 598 -11.22 -5.26 27.92
CA THR A 598 -10.60 -6.03 26.83
C THR A 598 -11.56 -7.08 26.29
N ALA A 599 -11.73 -7.12 24.96
CA ALA A 599 -12.61 -8.06 24.29
C ALA A 599 -11.96 -9.45 24.12
N GLY A 600 -12.71 -10.48 24.48
CA GLY A 600 -12.39 -11.88 24.26
C GLY A 600 -13.52 -12.78 24.71
N ASN A 601 -14.51 -13.00 23.83
CA ASN A 601 -15.57 -14.02 23.89
C ASN A 601 -16.19 -14.39 25.27
N ILE A 602 -17.39 -13.85 25.52
CA ILE A 602 -18.53 -14.48 26.23
C ILE A 602 -18.45 -14.61 27.77
N THR A 603 -19.65 -14.55 28.36
CA THR A 603 -20.10 -14.79 29.75
C THR A 603 -19.23 -15.75 30.60
N GLY A 604 -18.58 -15.24 31.67
CA GLY A 604 -17.83 -16.03 32.66
C GLY A 604 -16.86 -15.20 33.53
N SER A 605 -16.33 -15.79 34.62
CA SER A 605 -15.38 -15.13 35.55
C SER A 605 -13.97 -15.00 34.97
N PHE A 606 -13.38 -13.80 35.09
CA PHE A 606 -12.06 -13.42 34.59
C PHE A 606 -10.92 -14.29 35.11
N SER A 607 -10.01 -14.69 34.22
CA SER A 607 -8.68 -15.20 34.60
C SER A 607 -7.61 -14.30 33.99
N ASN A 608 -6.80 -13.70 34.87
CA ASN A 608 -5.55 -12.94 34.69
C ASN A 608 -5.15 -12.55 33.25
N LEU A 609 -4.98 -11.25 33.03
CA LEU A 609 -4.16 -10.69 31.95
C LEU A 609 -2.71 -11.15 32.14
N ALA A 610 -2.32 -12.27 31.55
CA ALA A 610 -0.94 -12.70 31.52
C ALA A 610 -0.23 -11.98 30.36
N GLY A 611 0.43 -10.84 30.62
CA GLY A 611 1.34 -10.25 29.64
C GLY A 611 1.70 -8.76 29.75
N ALA A 612 0.87 -7.91 30.35
CA ALA A 612 1.21 -6.48 30.47
C ALA A 612 2.12 -6.26 31.68
N GLY A 613 3.42 -6.04 31.43
CA GLY A 613 4.36 -5.56 32.45
C GLY A 613 4.09 -4.10 32.82
N ILE A 614 4.45 -3.73 34.05
CA ILE A 614 4.39 -2.40 34.69
C ILE A 614 5.31 -1.33 34.06
N SER A 615 5.43 -1.31 32.73
CA SER A 615 6.35 -0.40 32.01
C SER A 615 6.04 -0.26 30.51
N SER A 616 4.80 -0.45 30.06
CA SER A 616 4.44 -0.21 28.66
C SER A 616 4.25 1.29 28.39
N HIS A 617 5.03 1.85 27.47
CA HIS A 617 4.84 3.21 26.96
C HIS A 617 3.57 3.28 26.09
N LEU A 618 2.80 4.36 26.26
CA LEU A 618 1.50 4.59 25.66
C LEU A 618 1.50 5.77 24.66
N GLY A 619 2.66 6.42 24.44
CA GLY A 619 2.81 7.60 23.58
C GLY A 619 2.95 8.90 24.36
N ASN A 620 3.61 9.91 23.79
CA ASN A 620 3.71 11.30 24.30
C ASN A 620 4.15 11.45 25.77
N GLY A 621 4.97 10.51 26.25
CA GLY A 621 5.47 10.46 27.62
C GLY A 621 4.53 9.80 28.60
N TYR A 622 3.56 9.03 28.13
CA TYR A 622 2.64 8.30 28.98
C TYR A 622 3.10 6.86 29.18
N PHE A 623 3.10 6.39 30.43
CA PHE A 623 3.53 5.04 30.79
C PHE A 623 2.49 4.38 31.68
N LEU A 624 2.25 3.09 31.46
CA LEU A 624 1.40 2.31 32.33
C LEU A 624 2.08 2.04 33.68
N GLU A 625 1.51 2.56 34.76
CA GLU A 625 2.08 2.46 36.11
C GLU A 625 1.51 1.28 36.91
N THR A 626 0.19 1.17 37.04
CA THR A 626 -0.44 0.10 37.84
C THR A 626 -1.73 -0.41 37.19
N LEU A 627 -1.95 -1.72 37.29
CA LEU A 627 -3.23 -2.37 37.00
C LEU A 627 -3.81 -2.93 38.31
N THR A 628 -4.84 -2.30 38.86
CA THR A 628 -5.53 -2.82 40.05
C THR A 628 -6.92 -3.35 39.71
N PRO A 629 -7.32 -4.55 40.17
CA PRO A 629 -8.70 -5.00 40.04
C PRO A 629 -9.63 -4.08 40.84
N SER A 630 -10.66 -3.53 40.19
CA SER A 630 -11.67 -2.73 40.88
C SER A 630 -12.50 -3.63 41.80
N LEU A 631 -12.61 -3.26 43.08
CA LEU A 631 -13.42 -4.00 44.06
C LEU A 631 -14.92 -3.69 43.94
N THR A 632 -15.29 -2.69 43.13
CA THR A 632 -16.65 -2.15 43.02
C THR A 632 -17.23 -2.19 41.61
N ALA A 633 -16.39 -2.30 40.57
CA ALA A 633 -16.80 -2.52 39.19
C ALA A 633 -16.15 -3.81 38.67
N MET A 634 -16.80 -4.53 37.75
CA MET A 634 -16.17 -5.65 37.05
C MET A 634 -15.16 -5.13 36.00
N ALA A 635 -14.15 -4.38 36.45
CA ALA A 635 -13.18 -3.65 35.65
C ALA A 635 -11.80 -3.63 36.33
N PHE A 636 -10.76 -3.25 35.59
CA PHE A 636 -9.43 -2.95 36.12
C PHE A 636 -9.23 -1.44 36.11
N ALA A 637 -8.82 -0.87 37.26
CA ALA A 637 -8.38 0.50 37.37
C ALA A 637 -6.92 0.58 36.90
N VAL A 638 -6.68 1.41 35.88
CA VAL A 638 -5.39 1.61 35.23
C VAL A 638 -4.81 2.96 35.64
N ASP A 639 -3.64 2.97 36.26
CA ASP A 639 -2.91 4.21 36.58
C ASP A 639 -1.90 4.50 35.45
N ILE A 640 -1.96 5.70 34.86
CA ILE A 640 -0.99 6.19 33.86
C ILE A 640 -0.07 7.22 34.51
N LEU A 641 1.23 7.06 34.30
CA LEU A 641 2.24 8.08 34.56
C LEU A 641 2.36 9.00 33.34
N ALA A 642 2.21 10.31 33.54
CA ALA A 642 2.72 11.32 32.61
C ALA A 642 4.16 11.67 32.98
N ALA A 643 5.13 11.12 32.26
CA ALA A 643 6.55 11.33 32.49
C ALA A 643 6.92 12.82 32.31
N LEU A 644 7.87 13.28 33.10
CA LEU A 644 8.45 14.63 32.98
C LEU A 644 9.29 14.72 31.70
N GLU A 645 9.34 15.86 31.02
CA GLU A 645 10.21 15.99 29.84
C GLU A 645 11.65 15.63 30.23
N GLY A 646 12.27 14.70 29.52
CA GLY A 646 13.58 14.16 29.91
C GLY A 646 13.57 12.72 30.40
N ASP A 647 12.43 12.17 30.83
CA ASP A 647 12.30 10.77 31.25
C ASP A 647 11.79 9.94 30.07
N ALA A 648 12.72 9.33 29.31
CA ALA A 648 12.41 8.59 28.09
C ALA A 648 11.94 7.16 28.37
N ASN A 649 12.26 6.61 29.54
CA ASN A 649 11.99 5.21 29.86
C ASN A 649 10.80 5.02 30.83
N GLY A 650 10.27 6.11 31.39
CA GLY A 650 9.12 6.14 32.29
C GLY A 650 9.42 5.66 33.71
N ASP A 651 10.69 5.64 34.13
CA ASP A 651 11.10 5.12 35.44
C ASP A 651 10.99 6.14 36.59
N LYS A 652 10.45 7.33 36.28
CA LYS A 652 10.25 8.47 37.18
C LYS A 652 11.53 9.17 37.59
N LYS A 653 12.59 9.03 36.79
CA LYS A 653 13.84 9.77 36.93
C LYS A 653 14.21 10.38 35.60
N VAL A 654 14.87 11.53 35.66
CA VAL A 654 15.51 12.12 34.49
C VAL A 654 16.99 11.99 34.76
N GLU A 655 17.60 10.92 34.28
CA GLU A 655 18.97 10.56 34.62
C GLU A 655 19.82 10.22 33.40
N ILE A 656 21.02 9.72 33.65
CA ILE A 656 21.99 9.45 32.58
C ILE A 656 21.47 8.40 31.59
N SER A 657 20.58 7.50 32.02
CA SER A 657 19.96 6.50 31.15
C SER A 657 19.07 7.13 30.07
N ASP A 658 18.30 8.16 30.41
CA ASP A 658 17.48 8.88 29.43
C ASP A 658 18.33 9.70 28.47
N TYR A 659 19.45 10.24 28.97
CA TYR A 659 20.41 10.94 28.12
C TYR A 659 21.06 9.98 27.11
N MET A 660 21.35 8.73 27.49
CA MET A 660 21.85 7.74 26.54
C MET A 660 20.80 7.40 25.47
N ILE A 661 19.52 7.31 25.84
CA ILE A 661 18.42 7.09 24.88
C ILE A 661 18.33 8.25 23.88
N LEU A 662 18.34 9.50 24.37
CA LEU A 662 18.31 10.69 23.51
C LEU A 662 19.53 10.75 22.59
N VAL A 663 20.72 10.41 23.07
CA VAL A 663 21.95 10.43 22.26
C VAL A 663 21.94 9.34 21.19
N ASP A 664 21.42 8.16 21.50
CA ASP A 664 21.36 7.04 20.55
C ASP A 664 20.39 7.32 19.38
N HIS A 665 19.47 8.28 19.55
CA HIS A 665 18.51 8.69 18.54
C HIS A 665 18.63 10.18 18.19
N PHE A 666 19.76 10.82 18.52
CA PHE A 666 19.95 12.24 18.24
C PHE A 666 19.98 12.49 16.73
N ASP A 667 18.90 13.08 16.23
CA ASP A 667 18.71 13.40 14.83
C ASP A 667 18.09 14.79 14.69
N PRO A 668 18.92 15.86 14.60
CA PRO A 668 18.48 17.25 14.49
C PRO A 668 18.02 17.60 13.07
N GLY A 669 17.58 16.59 12.31
CA GLY A 669 17.14 16.67 10.93
C GLY A 669 15.71 17.20 10.77
N THR A 670 14.99 16.69 9.79
CA THR A 670 13.59 17.02 9.57
C THR A 670 12.67 16.24 10.51
N PRO A 671 11.51 16.79 10.90
CA PRO A 671 10.48 16.06 11.66
C PRO A 671 10.24 14.64 11.12
N ASP A 672 10.49 13.61 11.92
CA ASP A 672 10.30 12.19 11.59
C ASP A 672 9.23 11.59 12.54
N PRO A 673 8.11 11.06 12.02
CA PRO A 673 7.06 10.44 12.84
C PRO A 673 7.53 9.26 13.70
N SER A 674 8.68 8.65 13.39
CA SER A 674 9.29 7.60 14.20
C SER A 674 10.00 8.12 15.45
N HIS A 675 10.37 9.42 15.49
CA HIS A 675 10.94 10.10 16.64
C HIS A 675 9.90 10.31 17.72
N VAL A 676 9.70 9.27 18.51
CA VAL A 676 8.75 9.24 19.63
C VAL A 676 9.44 9.58 20.96
N TRP A 677 8.63 9.86 21.98
CA TRP A 677 9.09 10.17 23.33
C TRP A 677 10.16 9.21 23.88
N THR A 678 10.00 7.90 23.67
CA THR A 678 10.95 6.87 24.13
C THR A 678 12.29 6.85 23.40
N GLN A 679 12.47 7.74 22.42
CA GLN A 679 13.73 7.97 21.72
C GLN A 679 14.36 9.32 22.09
N GLY A 680 13.65 10.15 22.86
CA GLY A 680 14.17 11.44 23.34
C GLY A 680 13.56 12.67 22.69
N ASN A 681 12.48 12.55 21.91
CA ASN A 681 11.67 13.69 21.46
C ASN A 681 10.74 14.14 22.60
N PHE A 682 11.20 15.07 23.43
CA PHE A 682 10.52 15.50 24.65
C PHE A 682 9.64 16.75 24.46
N ASN A 683 9.83 17.50 23.37
CA ASN A 683 8.98 18.65 23.02
C ASN A 683 7.87 18.31 21.99
N ASP A 684 7.85 17.08 21.48
CA ASP A 684 6.89 16.55 20.51
C ASP A 684 6.92 17.28 19.14
N ASP A 685 8.09 17.76 18.71
CA ASP A 685 8.27 18.40 17.40
C ASP A 685 8.79 17.46 16.30
N LEU A 686 8.95 16.17 16.67
CA LEU A 686 9.41 15.05 15.82
C LEU A 686 10.88 15.17 15.39
N VAL A 687 11.65 16.05 16.02
CA VAL A 687 13.10 16.18 15.83
C VAL A 687 13.76 15.86 17.17
N ILE A 688 14.81 15.04 17.18
CA ILE A 688 15.54 14.75 18.42
C ILE A 688 16.80 15.60 18.43
N ASP A 689 16.69 16.80 19.00
CA ASP A 689 17.72 17.82 18.90
C ASP A 689 18.15 18.43 20.24
N LEU A 690 18.83 19.58 20.15
CA LEU A 690 19.35 20.26 21.33
C LEU A 690 18.24 20.83 22.22
N SER A 691 17.05 21.06 21.68
CA SER A 691 15.84 21.48 22.40
C SER A 691 15.38 20.39 23.35
N ASP A 692 15.39 19.13 22.93
CA ASP A 692 15.08 17.99 23.80
C ASP A 692 16.16 17.77 24.84
N TYR A 693 17.44 17.89 24.45
CA TYR A 693 18.53 17.86 25.39
C TYR A 693 18.36 18.93 26.48
N ASN A 694 17.93 20.14 26.10
CA ASN A 694 17.70 21.22 27.04
C ASN A 694 16.52 20.92 27.97
N LEU A 695 15.48 20.22 27.52
CA LEU A 695 14.37 19.77 28.37
C LEU A 695 14.82 18.70 29.36
N LEU A 696 15.56 17.69 28.89
CA LEU A 696 16.17 16.68 29.75
C LEU A 696 17.09 17.32 30.81
N ALA A 697 17.97 18.23 30.39
CA ALA A 697 18.92 18.88 31.28
C ALA A 697 18.22 19.80 32.30
N GLN A 698 17.11 20.44 31.94
CA GLN A 698 16.31 21.28 32.84
C GLN A 698 15.62 20.46 33.94
N ASN A 699 15.23 19.23 33.61
CA ASN A 699 14.49 18.35 34.49
C ASN A 699 15.36 17.26 35.14
N PHE A 700 16.69 17.28 34.93
CA PHE A 700 17.62 16.26 35.42
C PHE A 700 17.52 16.09 36.95
N ASP A 701 16.99 14.95 37.36
CA ASP A 701 16.82 14.53 38.76
C ASP A 701 17.07 13.02 38.88
N PRO A 702 18.31 12.60 39.19
CA PRO A 702 18.68 11.19 39.32
C PRO A 702 18.12 10.56 40.60
N THR A 703 17.50 11.34 41.49
CA THR A 703 16.81 10.84 42.68
C THR A 703 15.33 10.55 42.44
N GLY A 704 14.80 11.02 41.30
CA GLY A 704 13.42 10.80 40.84
C GLY A 704 12.44 11.87 41.31
N TYR A 705 11.38 12.08 40.53
CA TYR A 705 10.44 13.20 40.67
C TYR A 705 9.06 12.82 41.27
N ALA A 706 8.97 11.70 42.00
CA ALA A 706 7.70 11.19 42.53
C ALA A 706 7.02 12.13 43.56
N ALA A 707 5.70 12.29 43.45
CA ALA A 707 4.89 12.99 44.45
C ALA A 707 4.96 12.29 45.83
N ALA A 708 5.33 13.06 46.85
CA ALA A 708 5.61 12.56 48.20
C ALA A 708 4.40 11.87 48.86
N PHE A 709 4.56 10.58 49.21
CA PHE A 709 3.88 9.94 50.35
C PHE A 709 4.79 8.88 51.02
N GLY A 710 5.49 9.32 52.08
CA GLY A 710 5.66 8.58 53.35
C GLY A 710 6.54 7.32 53.45
N ASP A 711 7.80 7.53 53.90
CA ASP A 711 8.62 6.67 54.79
C ASP A 711 9.16 5.33 54.20
N THR A 712 10.40 4.84 54.40
CA THR A 712 11.54 5.14 55.29
C THR A 712 12.84 4.71 54.58
N ALA A 713 13.91 5.45 54.84
CA ALA A 713 15.35 5.16 54.69
C ALA A 713 15.83 3.80 54.13
N HIS A 714 16.66 3.86 53.08
CA HIS A 714 17.87 3.04 52.97
C HIS A 714 19.06 3.90 52.49
N GLU A 715 20.10 3.95 53.31
CA GLU A 715 21.29 4.77 53.17
C GLU A 715 22.37 4.07 52.29
N ILE A 716 22.90 4.84 51.33
CA ILE A 716 24.25 4.91 50.71
C ILE A 716 24.90 3.69 50.01
N SER A 717 25.36 3.91 48.77
CA SER A 717 26.76 3.65 48.39
C SER A 717 27.19 4.51 47.20
N PHE A 718 28.23 5.33 47.40
CA PHE A 718 28.95 6.08 46.36
C PHE A 718 29.67 5.14 45.37
N VAL A 719 29.60 5.46 44.08
CA VAL A 719 30.66 5.10 43.12
C VAL A 719 31.19 6.42 42.51
N PRO A 720 32.44 6.82 42.79
CA PRO A 720 33.05 7.99 42.18
C PRO A 720 33.34 7.76 40.68
N GLU A 721 32.93 8.72 39.87
CA GLU A 721 33.36 8.87 38.48
C GLU A 721 34.88 9.11 38.39
N PRO A 722 35.47 8.89 37.20
CA PRO A 722 36.53 9.76 36.74
C PRO A 722 36.12 10.51 35.47
N GLY A 723 35.81 11.78 35.64
CA GLY A 723 35.91 12.79 34.59
C GLY A 723 37.38 13.18 34.33
N SER A 724 37.73 13.17 33.04
CA SER A 724 38.70 14.03 32.33
C SER A 724 40.13 14.25 32.88
N ALA A 725 41.14 13.80 32.12
CA ALA A 725 42.41 14.53 31.97
C ALA A 725 43.24 14.04 30.76
N SER A 726 43.61 14.99 29.90
CA SER A 726 44.37 14.86 28.66
C SER A 726 45.87 14.51 28.84
N PHE A 727 46.51 14.13 27.71
CA PHE A 727 47.97 13.99 27.45
C PHE A 727 48.64 12.75 28.10
N THR A 728 49.37 11.89 27.37
CA THR A 728 50.75 12.15 26.91
C THR A 728 51.33 10.96 26.10
N LEU A 729 51.97 11.29 24.97
CA LEU A 729 53.06 10.61 24.22
C LEU A 729 53.05 9.11 23.85
N ILE A 730 53.15 8.94 22.53
CA ILE A 730 53.84 7.90 21.74
C ILE A 730 55.16 7.39 22.37
N ALA A 731 55.36 6.07 22.38
CA ALA A 731 56.63 5.43 22.00
C ALA A 731 56.46 3.92 21.68
N ILE A 732 56.89 3.57 20.47
CA ILE A 732 57.01 2.22 19.90
C ILE A 732 58.29 1.52 20.41
N LEU A 733 58.32 0.19 20.27
CA LEU A 733 59.42 -0.79 20.44
C LEU A 733 59.54 -1.39 21.86
N PHE A 734 59.51 -2.71 22.06
CA PHE A 734 60.35 -3.69 21.37
C PHE A 734 59.70 -5.08 21.21
N PHE A 735 60.04 -5.71 20.09
CA PHE A 735 60.01 -7.13 19.77
C PHE A 735 60.40 -8.08 20.93
N SER A 736 59.71 -9.23 21.04
CA SER A 736 60.28 -10.58 20.78
C SER A 736 59.92 -11.69 21.79
N LEU A 737 59.70 -12.87 21.20
CA LEU A 737 59.93 -14.25 21.68
C LEU A 737 58.96 -14.77 22.77
N GLY A 738 58.35 -15.95 22.65
CA GLY A 738 58.51 -17.03 21.69
C GLY A 738 58.18 -18.39 22.33
N SER A 739 57.53 -19.27 21.57
CA SER A 739 57.46 -20.74 21.72
C SER A 739 56.89 -21.31 23.03
N THR A 740 55.90 -22.20 23.01
CA THR A 740 56.02 -23.64 22.65
C THR A 740 54.60 -24.23 22.64
N GLY A 741 54.18 -25.01 21.62
CA GLY A 741 54.10 -26.49 21.69
C GLY A 741 53.05 -26.98 22.72
N THR A 742 52.04 -27.82 22.44
CA THR A 742 52.03 -29.01 21.58
C THR A 742 50.59 -29.57 21.51
N ARG A 743 50.31 -30.27 20.40
CA ARG A 743 49.19 -31.18 20.06
C ARG A 743 48.64 -32.07 21.20
N CYS A 744 47.36 -32.46 21.14
CA CYS A 744 46.90 -33.77 20.62
C CYS A 744 45.37 -34.02 20.69
N ARG A 745 44.83 -34.47 19.54
CA ARG A 745 43.79 -35.50 19.27
C ARG A 745 42.51 -35.55 20.12
N HIS A 746 41.35 -35.40 19.45
CA HIS A 746 40.68 -36.53 18.80
C HIS A 746 39.93 -36.09 17.55
#